data_AF-A0A182TM27-F1
#
_entry.id   AF-A0A182TM27-F1
#
_cell.length_a   1.000
_cell.length_b   1.000
_cell.length_c   1.000
_cell.angle_alpha   90.00
_cell.angle_beta   90.00
_cell.angle_gamma   90.00
#
_symmetry.space_group_name_H-M   'P 1'
#
loop_
_entity.id
_entity.type
_entity.pdbx_description
1 polymer ?
#
loop_
_entity_poly.entity_id
_entity_poly.type
_entity_poly.pdbx_seq_one_letter_code
_entity_poly.pdbx_strand_id
1 'polypeptide(L)'
;MEEMGLAEGGFIPIANEENKQLLEQINRLSAGRTDSAGKVQISDQRLGNLKVHLKNAQVEFEQNSKLIGVDKGQITTEHGLLKVSQNDRSFYRQQLSDAKKEHSELEKHDERAQGDMKKLTGNVEKYTERIKWAKGALAEWKQVMGDGDKTNKLILKYCKQDASKAESLEAKRKQLENKIATRRAVLVTLYEEYKSLEQVLERTSQLFRQAHYERRHMVQTWKEAVRHMNQREGAIKSVEAEIDNAHEVTEMLQGDLQAQVEFLEQQQRNNQEIELRIADLNVEVSKLRNRLTALNDSVQLKTNEYQITRKAVQNLSNKLATMRSRNCHSLVEGNEKEQQIHANLSELELLRDKLDNFRSKSLCAQDRLRQLNEIVESEEKQIRAMENETERLSTALFRAQQQLFAMREEDKLLKVEVHSTESGMAKIQAALKNMKKEIVRQLEISYTVDYNMEKVQERIANMKGAGNTQEEANRAHAKLTHAQNILMMKRQNLEVLLAQTVKIQQDYRQSSLVFQQDAAEIERMTGKWKEKTLLVEGGEKKVRQCKAENQERLVEKSLLKMRIKQMERQLDSQSDKMYTLERHRMELEAAINKRMVDITAQKDMLQLKRKYLAEERAQLRADISERSLKIEQLRNRYDLSLDLLGKNEDGTIVTATQIKIQTAQEKYMLLREGSELNVKILKAEEDLKALENTLKVMNYANDKYKRGFQKVEDENPDMVAMENIQADYCKAVAALKSVRSDLASNTENLHDLNECREQNDKALEQAQKVRLDSNDVLLRIQKELLDQRTKIQRAERELKLAIKAAKAKTNDDDLMLIFQKDLNLKELEERNSNALQHLADLVEQNTELAASVSKHCYERGLRLPLIKRTKSQISWRSENSHGTEYSGRVDTISSKQASRLSICTTTSSRNTDSSEDIAKSFDNRMSAGLSVILIDFPGSKTAGGKSTKK
;
A
#
# COMPACT_ATOMS: atom_id res chain seq x y z
N MET A 1 -108.76 93.06 113.20
CA MET A 1 -109.94 92.44 112.58
C MET A 1 -110.24 91.15 113.31
N GLU A 2 -111.22 91.04 114.21
CA GLU A 2 -112.03 92.06 114.89
C GLU A 2 -112.38 91.52 116.29
N GLU A 3 -111.86 92.16 117.34
CA GLU A 3 -112.33 92.16 118.73
C GLU A 3 -111.36 93.06 119.52
N MET A 4 -111.76 93.59 120.69
CA MET A 4 -110.95 94.50 121.53
C MET A 4 -110.66 95.92 120.99
N GLY A 5 -111.67 96.63 120.46
CA GLY A 5 -111.85 98.08 120.67
C GLY A 5 -110.93 99.11 119.99
N LEU A 6 -111.54 99.95 119.14
CA LEU A 6 -111.03 101.23 118.60
C LEU A 6 -110.55 102.22 119.70
N ALA A 7 -109.69 103.22 119.46
CA ALA A 7 -109.20 103.80 118.19
C ALA A 7 -107.77 104.38 118.29
N GLU A 8 -107.21 104.78 117.14
CA GLU A 8 -106.03 105.65 117.06
C GLU A 8 -106.35 107.12 117.40
N GLY A 9 -105.39 107.83 118.01
CA GLY A 9 -105.30 109.30 118.03
C GLY A 9 -106.23 110.04 119.02
N GLY A 10 -105.71 110.52 120.17
CA GLY A 10 -106.56 111.22 121.13
C GLY A 10 -105.96 111.81 122.42
N PHE A 11 -104.81 112.51 122.37
CA PHE A 11 -104.34 113.45 123.41
C PHE A 11 -104.05 112.90 124.85
N ILE A 12 -103.47 113.75 125.71
CA ILE A 12 -102.93 113.41 127.04
C ILE A 12 -103.71 114.13 128.15
N PRO A 13 -104.12 113.44 129.24
CA PRO A 13 -104.48 114.10 130.50
C PRO A 13 -103.22 114.68 131.18
N ILE A 14 -103.04 116.00 131.07
CA ILE A 14 -101.92 116.72 131.68
C ILE A 14 -102.23 117.06 133.14
N ALA A 15 -101.22 116.94 134.01
CA ALA A 15 -101.26 117.40 135.40
C ALA A 15 -100.02 118.24 135.78
N ASN A 16 -99.57 119.15 134.91
CA ASN A 16 -98.64 120.23 135.30
C ASN A 16 -98.78 121.46 134.37
N GLU A 17 -98.58 122.66 134.92
CA GLU A 17 -98.98 123.95 134.30
C GLU A 17 -98.11 124.37 133.09
N GLU A 18 -96.88 123.87 132.98
CA GLU A 18 -95.91 124.23 131.92
C GLU A 18 -96.46 124.03 130.49
N ASN A 19 -97.20 122.94 130.25
CA ASN A 19 -97.75 122.61 128.94
C ASN A 19 -98.82 123.60 128.45
N LYS A 20 -99.40 124.40 129.35
CA LYS A 20 -100.42 125.41 129.03
C LYS A 20 -99.80 126.62 128.31
N GLN A 21 -98.58 126.99 128.68
CA GLN A 21 -97.83 128.10 128.07
C GLN A 21 -97.31 127.73 126.67
N LEU A 22 -96.92 126.47 126.46
CA LEU A 22 -96.51 125.95 125.14
C LEU A 22 -97.64 126.05 124.09
N LEU A 23 -98.90 125.87 124.51
CA LEU A 23 -100.04 125.91 123.58
C LEU A 23 -100.30 127.31 123.00
N GLU A 24 -100.12 128.37 123.79
CA GLU A 24 -100.21 129.75 123.28
C GLU A 24 -99.08 130.09 122.30
N GLN A 25 -97.90 129.52 122.50
CA GLN A 25 -96.76 129.69 121.58
C GLN A 25 -97.04 129.07 120.20
N ILE A 26 -97.62 127.85 120.18
CA ILE A 26 -97.99 127.14 118.94
C ILE A 26 -99.00 127.96 118.12
N ASN A 27 -99.97 128.60 118.78
CA ASN A 27 -101.00 129.41 118.12
C ASN A 27 -100.47 130.70 117.46
N ARG A 28 -99.29 131.22 117.85
CA ARG A 28 -98.62 132.32 117.13
C ARG A 28 -97.81 131.84 115.94
N LEU A 29 -97.23 130.64 116.01
CA LEU A 29 -96.40 130.07 114.95
C LEU A 29 -97.21 129.60 113.72
N SER A 30 -98.48 129.24 113.91
CA SER A 30 -99.38 128.85 112.81
C SER A 30 -99.59 129.97 111.78
N ALA A 31 -99.68 131.23 112.22
CA ALA A 31 -99.92 132.38 111.36
C ALA A 31 -98.74 132.72 110.42
N GLY A 32 -97.50 132.39 110.78
CA GLY A 32 -96.32 132.57 109.91
C GLY A 32 -96.17 131.48 108.83
N ARG A 33 -96.87 130.35 108.99
CA ARG A 33 -96.76 129.20 108.10
C ARG A 33 -97.42 129.42 106.73
N THR A 34 -98.50 130.22 106.68
CA THR A 34 -99.28 130.47 105.46
C THR A 34 -98.52 131.31 104.43
N ASP A 35 -97.90 132.42 104.84
CA ASP A 35 -97.13 133.30 103.93
C ASP A 35 -95.85 132.60 103.39
N SER A 36 -95.28 131.68 104.18
CA SER A 36 -94.16 130.85 103.76
C SER A 36 -94.57 129.83 102.68
N ALA A 37 -95.78 129.27 102.75
CA ALA A 37 -96.24 128.22 101.83
C ALA A 37 -96.34 128.68 100.37
N GLY A 38 -96.78 129.92 100.13
CA GLY A 38 -96.89 130.48 98.76
C GLY A 38 -95.55 130.59 98.02
N LYS A 39 -94.46 130.84 98.76
CA LYS A 39 -93.09 130.90 98.21
C LYS A 39 -92.54 129.50 97.89
N VAL A 40 -92.90 128.49 98.68
CA VAL A 40 -92.51 127.09 98.44
C VAL A 40 -93.14 126.54 97.15
N GLN A 41 -94.43 126.80 96.92
CA GLN A 41 -95.15 126.25 95.75
C GLN A 41 -94.55 126.66 94.39
N ILE A 42 -94.03 127.89 94.28
CA ILE A 42 -93.32 128.39 93.08
C ILE A 42 -91.95 127.69 92.92
N SER A 43 -91.26 127.44 94.04
CA SER A 43 -89.98 126.70 94.05
C SER A 43 -90.17 125.24 93.62
N ASP A 44 -91.24 124.59 94.08
CA ASP A 44 -91.52 123.18 93.77
C ASP A 44 -91.86 122.97 92.28
N GLN A 45 -92.55 123.89 91.63
CA GLN A 45 -92.76 123.82 90.17
C GLN A 45 -91.43 123.89 89.40
N ARG A 46 -90.52 124.79 89.80
CA ARG A 46 -89.17 124.89 89.22
C ARG A 46 -88.32 123.63 89.49
N LEU A 47 -88.43 123.07 90.69
CA LEU A 47 -87.75 121.82 91.08
C LEU A 47 -88.29 120.61 90.30
N GLY A 48 -89.60 120.55 90.05
CA GLY A 48 -90.24 119.52 89.24
C GLY A 48 -89.67 119.47 87.81
N ASN A 49 -89.61 120.62 87.13
CA ASN A 49 -89.06 120.70 85.79
C ASN A 49 -87.57 120.29 85.74
N LEU A 50 -86.77 120.71 86.72
CA LEU A 50 -85.36 120.31 86.83
C LEU A 50 -85.19 118.80 87.09
N LYS A 51 -86.08 118.17 87.89
CA LYS A 51 -86.07 116.71 88.11
C LYS A 51 -86.39 115.93 86.85
N VAL A 52 -87.28 116.43 85.97
CA VAL A 52 -87.56 115.79 84.67
C VAL A 52 -86.33 115.86 83.76
N HIS A 53 -85.68 117.02 83.65
CA HIS A 53 -84.44 117.14 82.87
C HIS A 53 -83.30 116.25 83.42
N LEU A 54 -83.14 116.17 84.75
CA LEU A 54 -82.16 115.28 85.38
C LEU A 54 -82.43 113.81 85.04
N LYS A 55 -83.70 113.36 85.12
CA LYS A 55 -84.07 111.98 84.82
C LYS A 55 -83.80 111.62 83.36
N ASN A 56 -84.09 112.55 82.43
CA ASN A 56 -83.76 112.35 81.02
C ASN A 56 -82.24 112.25 80.81
N ALA A 57 -81.46 113.14 81.42
CA ALA A 57 -79.99 113.09 81.35
C ALA A 57 -79.39 111.81 81.95
N GLN A 58 -80.00 111.24 83.01
CA GLN A 58 -79.60 109.94 83.56
C GLN A 58 -79.90 108.78 82.60
N VAL A 59 -81.05 108.80 81.92
CA VAL A 59 -81.39 107.80 80.90
C VAL A 59 -80.43 107.87 79.70
N GLU A 60 -80.11 109.07 79.21
CA GLU A 60 -79.09 109.27 78.17
C GLU A 60 -77.71 108.79 78.62
N PHE A 61 -77.31 109.06 79.87
CA PHE A 61 -76.04 108.59 80.43
C PHE A 61 -75.98 107.06 80.55
N GLU A 62 -77.07 106.40 80.98
CA GLU A 62 -77.16 104.94 80.99
C GLU A 62 -77.09 104.34 79.59
N GLN A 63 -77.77 104.92 78.60
CA GLN A 63 -77.75 104.44 77.22
C GLN A 63 -76.34 104.57 76.62
N ASN A 64 -75.68 105.72 76.78
CA ASN A 64 -74.29 105.90 76.35
C ASN A 64 -73.32 104.97 77.10
N SER A 65 -73.53 104.73 78.39
CA SER A 65 -72.70 103.79 79.17
C SER A 65 -72.87 102.33 78.71
N LYS A 66 -74.10 101.93 78.35
CA LYS A 66 -74.41 100.62 77.75
C LYS A 66 -73.76 100.50 76.36
N LEU A 67 -73.84 101.54 75.52
CA LEU A 67 -73.19 101.58 74.20
C LEU A 67 -71.66 101.42 74.32
N ILE A 68 -71.00 102.20 75.16
CA ILE A 68 -69.55 102.09 75.42
C ILE A 68 -69.17 100.71 75.98
N GLY A 69 -70.07 100.06 76.72
CA GLY A 69 -69.91 98.67 77.18
C GLY A 69 -69.93 97.66 76.03
N VAL A 70 -70.87 97.81 75.09
CA VAL A 70 -70.98 96.99 73.87
C VAL A 70 -69.76 97.21 72.96
N ASP A 71 -69.37 98.47 72.72
CA ASP A 71 -68.20 98.82 71.89
C ASP A 71 -66.91 98.21 72.45
N LYS A 72 -66.71 98.27 73.77
CA LYS A 72 -65.57 97.60 74.43
C LYS A 72 -65.63 96.09 74.27
N GLY A 73 -66.81 95.49 74.42
CA GLY A 73 -67.03 94.06 74.13
C GLY A 73 -66.60 93.70 72.71
N GLN A 74 -67.09 94.44 71.72
CA GLN A 74 -66.76 94.24 70.31
C GLN A 74 -65.26 94.40 70.04
N ILE A 75 -64.60 95.41 70.62
CA ILE A 75 -63.14 95.58 70.49
C ILE A 75 -62.39 94.37 71.08
N THR A 76 -62.85 93.80 72.20
CA THR A 76 -62.21 92.59 72.75
C THR A 76 -62.45 91.34 71.92
N THR A 77 -63.63 91.16 71.30
CA THR A 77 -63.89 90.05 70.39
C THR A 77 -63.10 90.16 69.09
N GLU A 78 -63.00 91.37 68.52
CA GLU A 78 -62.16 91.65 67.34
C GLU A 78 -60.67 91.40 67.64
N HIS A 79 -60.19 91.78 68.83
CA HIS A 79 -58.81 91.45 69.23
C HIS A 79 -58.59 89.93 69.37
N GLY A 80 -59.59 89.20 69.90
CA GLY A 80 -59.57 87.74 69.95
C GLY A 80 -59.51 87.09 68.56
N LEU A 81 -60.39 87.51 67.65
CA LEU A 81 -60.43 87.07 66.25
C LEU A 81 -59.11 87.37 65.52
N LEU A 82 -58.55 88.57 65.72
CA LEU A 82 -57.24 88.95 65.20
C LEU A 82 -56.11 88.06 65.76
N LYS A 83 -56.19 87.65 67.04
CA LYS A 83 -55.21 86.75 67.64
C LYS A 83 -55.31 85.32 67.11
N VAL A 84 -56.51 84.80 66.92
CA VAL A 84 -56.73 83.50 66.25
C VAL A 84 -56.16 83.56 64.82
N SER A 85 -56.53 84.57 64.04
CA SER A 85 -55.99 84.76 62.67
C SER A 85 -54.46 84.92 62.63
N GLN A 86 -53.85 85.60 63.61
CA GLN A 86 -52.39 85.68 63.75
C GLN A 86 -51.73 84.32 64.01
N ASN A 87 -52.36 83.47 64.82
CA ASN A 87 -51.90 82.12 65.12
C ASN A 87 -52.08 81.19 63.91
N ASP A 88 -53.26 81.17 63.29
CA ASP A 88 -53.57 80.36 62.09
C ASP A 88 -52.61 80.69 60.95
N ARG A 89 -52.40 81.98 60.66
CA ARG A 89 -51.43 82.46 59.67
C ARG A 89 -50.00 82.01 60.00
N SER A 90 -49.66 81.82 61.27
CA SER A 90 -48.33 81.34 61.70
C SER A 90 -48.22 79.82 61.58
N PHE A 91 -49.29 79.08 61.91
CA PHE A 91 -49.43 77.63 61.69
C PHE A 91 -49.37 77.28 60.20
N TYR A 92 -50.17 77.94 59.35
CA TYR A 92 -50.11 77.76 57.90
C TYR A 92 -48.78 78.20 57.29
N ARG A 93 -48.10 79.20 57.85
CA ARG A 93 -46.73 79.55 57.44
C ARG A 93 -45.73 78.44 57.78
N GLN A 94 -45.89 77.76 58.91
CA GLN A 94 -45.05 76.62 59.26
C GLN A 94 -45.36 75.39 58.39
N GLN A 95 -46.63 75.05 58.17
CA GLN A 95 -47.00 74.00 57.20
C GLN A 95 -46.45 74.33 55.79
N LEU A 96 -46.53 75.58 55.33
CA LEU A 96 -45.96 76.00 54.04
C LEU A 96 -44.42 75.90 54.02
N SER A 97 -43.74 76.09 55.15
CA SER A 97 -42.29 75.86 55.29
C SER A 97 -41.96 74.38 55.20
N ASP A 98 -42.70 73.53 55.91
CA ASP A 98 -42.39 72.12 56.03
C ASP A 98 -42.80 71.34 54.76
N ALA A 99 -43.95 71.65 54.16
CA ALA A 99 -44.31 71.18 52.81
C ALA A 99 -43.32 71.63 51.72
N LYS A 100 -42.64 72.77 51.88
CA LYS A 100 -41.55 73.18 50.98
C LYS A 100 -40.27 72.38 51.18
N LYS A 101 -39.98 71.91 52.39
CA LYS A 101 -38.87 70.97 52.65
C LYS A 101 -39.19 69.62 52.00
N GLU A 102 -40.37 69.07 52.30
CA GLU A 102 -40.87 67.81 51.70
C GLU A 102 -40.85 67.87 50.17
N HIS A 103 -41.36 68.96 49.57
CA HIS A 103 -41.31 69.15 48.12
C HIS A 103 -39.88 69.16 47.59
N SER A 104 -38.95 69.88 48.25
CA SER A 104 -37.54 69.91 47.84
C SER A 104 -36.78 68.60 48.11
N GLU A 105 -37.27 67.75 49.02
CA GLU A 105 -36.73 66.40 49.24
C GLU A 105 -37.28 65.41 48.20
N LEU A 106 -38.54 65.57 47.80
CA LEU A 106 -39.17 64.86 46.68
C LEU A 106 -38.53 65.24 45.33
N GLU A 107 -38.25 66.52 45.08
CA GLU A 107 -37.48 66.97 43.89
C GLU A 107 -36.11 66.29 43.86
N LYS A 108 -35.34 66.33 44.96
CA LYS A 108 -34.04 65.65 45.07
C LYS A 108 -34.16 64.12 44.98
N HIS A 109 -35.32 63.54 45.29
CA HIS A 109 -35.58 62.12 45.09
C HIS A 109 -35.86 61.81 43.61
N ASP A 110 -36.66 62.62 42.94
CA ASP A 110 -36.94 62.48 41.51
C ASP A 110 -35.71 62.77 40.65
N GLU A 111 -34.88 63.78 40.96
CA GLU A 111 -33.59 64.01 40.28
C GLU A 111 -32.68 62.78 40.34
N ARG A 112 -32.61 62.11 41.50
CA ARG A 112 -31.87 60.85 41.68
C ARG A 112 -32.51 59.71 40.89
N ALA A 113 -33.83 59.54 40.99
CA ALA A 113 -34.57 58.51 40.27
C ALA A 113 -34.44 58.68 38.74
N GLN A 114 -34.58 59.89 38.20
CA GLN A 114 -34.30 60.23 36.81
C GLN A 114 -32.84 59.99 36.44
N GLY A 115 -31.90 60.32 37.32
CA GLY A 115 -30.47 60.08 37.13
C GLY A 115 -30.14 58.60 36.98
N ASP A 116 -30.73 57.75 37.82
CA ASP A 116 -30.59 56.29 37.74
C ASP A 116 -31.40 55.68 36.60
N MET A 117 -32.58 56.22 36.28
CA MET A 117 -33.35 55.86 35.09
C MET A 117 -32.52 56.09 33.82
N LYS A 118 -31.86 57.25 33.68
CA LYS A 118 -30.96 57.56 32.55
C LYS A 118 -29.76 56.60 32.46
N LYS A 119 -29.19 56.18 33.59
CA LYS A 119 -28.14 55.13 33.64
C LYS A 119 -28.68 53.76 33.21
N LEU A 120 -29.87 53.38 33.68
CA LEU A 120 -30.55 52.13 33.34
C LEU A 120 -30.90 52.08 31.84
N THR A 121 -31.50 53.13 31.28
CA THR A 121 -31.76 53.27 29.84
C THR A 121 -30.48 53.14 29.03
N GLY A 122 -29.43 53.91 29.37
CA GLY A 122 -28.13 53.84 28.69
C GLY A 122 -27.40 52.50 28.84
N ASN A 123 -27.75 51.67 29.83
CA ASN A 123 -27.27 50.29 29.94
C ASN A 123 -28.12 49.33 29.11
N VAL A 124 -29.45 49.47 29.11
CA VAL A 124 -30.37 48.73 28.24
C VAL A 124 -30.05 48.95 26.75
N GLU A 125 -29.69 50.17 26.36
CA GLU A 125 -29.21 50.50 25.02
C GLU A 125 -27.93 49.72 24.66
N LYS A 126 -26.89 49.79 25.51
CA LYS A 126 -25.63 49.04 25.32
C LYS A 126 -25.85 47.52 25.28
N TYR A 127 -26.75 46.98 26.10
CA TYR A 127 -27.12 45.56 26.02
C TYR A 127 -27.88 45.25 24.73
N THR A 128 -28.78 46.13 24.28
CA THR A 128 -29.52 46.00 23.02
C THR A 128 -28.60 46.05 21.80
N GLU A 129 -27.59 46.92 21.80
CA GLU A 129 -26.54 46.97 20.78
C GLU A 129 -25.68 45.70 20.76
N ARG A 130 -25.23 45.23 21.93
CA ARG A 130 -24.50 43.95 22.05
C ARG A 130 -25.35 42.77 21.57
N ILE A 131 -26.65 42.75 21.85
CA ILE A 131 -27.60 41.73 21.38
C ILE A 131 -27.83 41.83 19.87
N LYS A 132 -27.93 43.04 19.30
CA LYS A 132 -28.00 43.26 17.84
C LYS A 132 -26.74 42.74 17.15
N TRP A 133 -25.55 43.10 17.65
CA TRP A 133 -24.27 42.64 17.12
C TRP A 133 -24.12 41.12 17.23
N ALA A 134 -24.41 40.54 18.40
CA ALA A 134 -24.35 39.09 18.60
C ALA A 134 -25.34 38.32 17.72
N LYS A 135 -26.53 38.87 17.46
CA LYS A 135 -27.50 38.32 16.49
C LYS A 135 -27.00 38.41 15.05
N GLY A 136 -26.36 39.52 14.67
CA GLY A 136 -25.72 39.70 13.37
C GLY A 136 -24.61 38.67 13.14
N ALA A 137 -23.65 38.60 14.07
CA ALA A 137 -22.59 37.60 14.04
C ALA A 137 -23.13 36.16 13.99
N LEU A 138 -24.16 35.82 14.78
CA LEU A 138 -24.81 34.50 14.73
C LEU A 138 -25.46 34.20 13.37
N ALA A 139 -26.00 35.20 12.67
CA ALA A 139 -26.54 35.04 11.33
C ALA A 139 -25.42 34.80 10.30
N GLU A 140 -24.33 35.57 10.38
CA GLU A 140 -23.13 35.40 9.55
C GLU A 140 -22.48 34.02 9.75
N TRP A 141 -22.23 33.61 10.99
CA TRP A 141 -21.72 32.27 11.32
C TRP A 141 -22.65 31.16 10.83
N LYS A 142 -23.98 31.34 10.96
CA LYS A 142 -24.96 30.37 10.43
C LYS A 142 -24.93 30.29 8.90
N GLN A 143 -24.71 31.41 8.21
CA GLN A 143 -24.55 31.43 6.76
C GLN A 143 -23.24 30.74 6.33
N VAL A 144 -22.10 31.10 6.94
CA VAL A 144 -20.78 30.50 6.66
C VAL A 144 -20.80 28.99 6.89
N MET A 145 -21.39 28.53 8.00
CA MET A 145 -21.58 27.10 8.26
C MET A 145 -22.50 26.45 7.22
N GLY A 146 -23.61 27.10 6.85
CA GLY A 146 -24.54 26.60 5.82
C GLY A 146 -23.93 26.52 4.42
N ASP A 147 -23.01 27.41 4.07
CA ASP A 147 -22.25 27.39 2.81
C ASP A 147 -21.11 26.36 2.85
N GLY A 148 -20.42 26.20 3.98
CA GLY A 148 -19.50 25.08 4.22
C GLY A 148 -20.18 23.71 4.12
N ASP A 149 -21.43 23.60 4.57
CA ASP A 149 -22.25 22.40 4.43
C ASP A 149 -22.57 22.10 2.94
N LYS A 150 -22.80 23.13 2.12
CA LYS A 150 -23.02 22.99 0.67
C LYS A 150 -21.73 22.54 -0.04
N THR A 151 -20.58 23.11 0.29
CA THR A 151 -19.30 22.72 -0.32
C THR A 151 -18.90 21.30 0.10
N ASN A 152 -19.08 20.91 1.37
CA ASN A 152 -18.89 19.53 1.82
C ASN A 152 -19.81 18.54 1.09
N LYS A 153 -21.09 18.87 0.90
CA LYS A 153 -22.02 18.04 0.11
C LYS A 153 -21.61 17.92 -1.37
N LEU A 154 -21.02 18.97 -1.95
CA LEU A 154 -20.47 18.96 -3.31
C LEU A 154 -19.18 18.12 -3.41
N ILE A 155 -18.26 18.25 -2.46
CA ILE A 155 -17.04 17.42 -2.36
C ILE A 155 -17.42 15.94 -2.24
N LEU A 156 -18.33 15.59 -1.33
CA LEU A 156 -18.83 14.21 -1.17
C LEU A 156 -19.50 13.67 -2.44
N LYS A 157 -20.15 14.52 -3.25
CA LYS A 157 -20.70 14.13 -4.55
C LYS A 157 -19.59 13.81 -5.56
N TYR A 158 -18.54 14.65 -5.65
CA TYR A 158 -17.39 14.38 -6.51
C TYR A 158 -16.61 13.13 -6.08
N CYS A 159 -16.32 12.96 -4.78
CA CYS A 159 -15.66 11.76 -4.27
C CYS A 159 -16.43 10.47 -4.60
N LYS A 160 -17.78 10.49 -4.58
CA LYS A 160 -18.61 9.35 -5.02
C LYS A 160 -18.55 9.12 -6.54
N GLN A 161 -18.50 10.19 -7.34
CA GLN A 161 -18.35 10.08 -8.80
C GLN A 161 -16.96 9.53 -9.18
N ASP A 162 -15.89 10.00 -8.53
CA ASP A 162 -14.54 9.52 -8.78
C ASP A 162 -14.31 8.10 -8.26
N ALA A 163 -14.91 7.70 -7.14
CA ALA A 163 -14.91 6.31 -6.67
C ALA A 163 -15.58 5.37 -7.70
N SER A 164 -16.79 5.70 -8.15
CA SER A 164 -17.49 4.92 -9.19
C SER A 164 -16.74 4.89 -10.53
N LYS A 165 -16.07 5.99 -10.89
CA LYS A 165 -15.20 6.06 -12.06
C LYS A 165 -13.97 5.18 -11.92
N ALA A 166 -13.33 5.15 -10.75
CA ALA A 166 -12.19 4.28 -10.43
C ALA A 166 -12.59 2.80 -10.46
N GLU A 167 -13.73 2.43 -9.87
CA GLU A 167 -14.31 1.08 -9.97
C GLU A 167 -14.54 0.68 -11.44
N SER A 168 -15.09 1.57 -12.26
CA SER A 168 -15.32 1.32 -13.69
C SER A 168 -14.01 1.13 -14.49
N LEU A 169 -12.93 1.81 -14.08
CA LEU A 169 -11.61 1.68 -14.70
C LEU A 169 -10.89 0.41 -14.24
N GLU A 170 -11.01 0.04 -12.97
CA GLU A 170 -10.46 -1.21 -12.42
C GLU A 170 -11.19 -2.44 -12.97
N ALA A 171 -12.51 -2.36 -13.18
CA ALA A 171 -13.27 -3.38 -13.89
C ALA A 171 -12.80 -3.54 -15.36
N LYS A 172 -12.61 -2.42 -16.08
CA LYS A 172 -12.03 -2.43 -17.44
C LYS A 172 -10.60 -2.99 -17.46
N ARG A 173 -9.78 -2.64 -16.47
CA ARG A 173 -8.42 -3.17 -16.29
C ARG A 173 -8.44 -4.68 -16.16
N LYS A 174 -9.23 -5.23 -15.23
CA LYS A 174 -9.37 -6.69 -15.04
C LYS A 174 -9.87 -7.40 -16.30
N GLN A 175 -10.82 -6.81 -17.04
CA GLN A 175 -11.24 -7.34 -18.34
C GLN A 175 -10.10 -7.33 -19.38
N LEU A 176 -9.23 -6.33 -19.40
CA LEU A 176 -8.08 -6.26 -20.30
C LEU A 176 -6.96 -7.21 -19.87
N GLU A 177 -6.66 -7.34 -18.58
CA GLU A 177 -5.71 -8.31 -18.04
C GLU A 177 -6.15 -9.75 -18.36
N ASN A 178 -7.44 -10.08 -18.20
CA ASN A 178 -8.01 -11.36 -18.63
C ASN A 178 -7.89 -11.58 -20.15
N LYS A 179 -8.17 -10.56 -20.97
CA LYS A 179 -8.00 -10.63 -22.44
C LYS A 179 -6.53 -10.77 -22.87
N ILE A 180 -5.58 -10.26 -22.08
CA ILE A 180 -4.14 -10.47 -22.30
C ILE A 180 -3.75 -11.89 -21.89
N ALA A 181 -4.27 -12.40 -20.77
CA ALA A 181 -4.01 -13.76 -20.31
C ALA A 181 -4.53 -14.81 -21.31
N THR A 182 -5.77 -14.70 -21.79
CA THR A 182 -6.31 -15.63 -22.79
C THR A 182 -5.56 -15.56 -24.13
N ARG A 183 -5.19 -14.35 -24.60
CA ARG A 183 -4.36 -14.19 -25.80
C ARG A 183 -2.95 -14.77 -25.64
N ARG A 184 -2.35 -14.68 -24.44
CA ARG A 184 -1.06 -15.32 -24.15
C ARG A 184 -1.18 -16.85 -24.15
N ALA A 185 -2.23 -17.41 -23.54
CA ALA A 185 -2.47 -18.85 -23.57
C ALA A 185 -2.62 -19.37 -25.01
N VAL A 186 -3.47 -18.73 -25.83
CA VAL A 186 -3.64 -19.07 -27.25
C VAL A 186 -2.35 -18.89 -28.06
N LEU A 187 -1.53 -17.88 -27.77
CA LEU A 187 -0.24 -17.71 -28.43
C LEU A 187 0.75 -18.83 -28.07
N VAL A 188 0.73 -19.31 -26.82
CA VAL A 188 1.56 -20.45 -26.39
C VAL A 188 1.11 -21.74 -27.06
N THR A 189 -0.20 -22.06 -27.07
CA THR A 189 -0.68 -23.28 -27.73
C THR A 189 -0.42 -23.25 -29.23
N LEU A 190 -0.64 -22.13 -29.92
CA LEU A 190 -0.30 -21.98 -31.35
C LEU A 190 1.20 -22.10 -31.62
N TYR A 191 2.07 -21.68 -30.69
CA TYR A 191 3.52 -21.85 -30.80
C TYR A 191 3.96 -23.30 -30.57
N GLU A 192 3.33 -24.00 -29.62
CA GLU A 192 3.54 -25.43 -29.36
C GLU A 192 3.06 -26.28 -30.54
N GLU A 193 1.87 -25.99 -31.08
CA GLU A 193 1.33 -26.56 -32.32
C GLU A 193 2.29 -26.33 -33.50
N TYR A 194 2.71 -25.08 -33.74
CA TYR A 194 3.70 -24.74 -34.78
C TYR A 194 5.01 -25.53 -34.60
N LYS A 195 5.54 -25.62 -33.38
CA LYS A 195 6.78 -26.37 -33.09
C LYS A 195 6.61 -27.88 -33.30
N SER A 196 5.44 -28.44 -32.99
CA SER A 196 5.13 -29.84 -33.28
C SER A 196 5.07 -30.11 -34.79
N LEU A 197 4.47 -29.19 -35.56
CA LEU A 197 4.41 -29.27 -37.03
C LEU A 197 5.80 -29.12 -37.67
N GLU A 198 6.63 -28.20 -37.17
CA GLU A 198 8.03 -28.04 -37.60
C GLU A 198 8.85 -29.32 -37.34
N GLN A 199 8.69 -29.95 -36.17
CA GLN A 199 9.34 -31.23 -35.85
C GLN A 199 8.83 -32.40 -36.72
N VAL A 200 7.54 -32.43 -37.05
CA VAL A 200 6.96 -33.41 -37.99
C VAL A 200 7.45 -33.18 -39.42
N LEU A 201 7.59 -31.93 -39.86
CA LEU A 201 8.18 -31.57 -41.16
C LEU A 201 9.66 -31.94 -41.24
N GLU A 202 10.43 -31.73 -40.17
CA GLU A 202 11.82 -32.18 -40.13
C GLU A 202 11.92 -33.71 -40.17
N ARG A 203 11.12 -34.42 -39.36
CA ARG A 203 11.14 -35.89 -39.32
C ARG A 203 10.66 -36.53 -40.62
N THR A 204 9.66 -35.95 -41.28
CA THR A 204 9.24 -36.39 -42.63
C THR A 204 10.31 -36.06 -43.67
N SER A 205 11.00 -34.92 -43.58
CA SER A 205 12.17 -34.62 -44.44
C SER A 205 13.31 -35.62 -44.25
N GLN A 206 13.60 -36.04 -43.01
CA GLN A 206 14.56 -37.10 -42.70
C GLN A 206 14.13 -38.44 -43.34
N LEU A 207 12.87 -38.83 -43.20
CA LEU A 207 12.31 -40.04 -43.83
C LEU A 207 12.33 -39.98 -45.36
N PHE A 208 12.04 -38.84 -45.98
CA PHE A 208 12.18 -38.66 -47.43
C PHE A 208 13.64 -38.81 -47.90
N ARG A 209 14.61 -38.25 -47.15
CA ARG A 209 16.04 -38.44 -47.45
C ARG A 209 16.45 -39.91 -47.33
N GLN A 210 15.97 -40.62 -46.30
CA GLN A 210 16.20 -42.05 -46.13
C GLN A 210 15.58 -42.87 -47.29
N ALA A 211 14.30 -42.67 -47.60
CA ALA A 211 13.63 -43.36 -48.71
C ALA A 211 14.28 -43.07 -50.08
N HIS A 212 14.80 -41.84 -50.29
CA HIS A 212 15.60 -41.52 -51.47
C HIS A 212 16.98 -42.21 -51.48
N TYR A 213 17.62 -42.37 -50.33
CA TYR A 213 18.87 -43.14 -50.21
C TYR A 213 18.63 -44.62 -50.49
N GLU A 214 17.63 -45.23 -49.85
CA GLU A 214 17.22 -46.62 -50.05
C GLU A 214 16.82 -46.89 -51.51
N ARG A 215 16.02 -46.00 -52.13
CA ARG A 215 15.71 -46.08 -53.57
C ARG A 215 16.96 -45.99 -54.44
N ARG A 216 17.91 -45.09 -54.14
CA ARG A 216 19.17 -44.98 -54.91
C ARG A 216 20.02 -46.23 -54.76
N HIS A 217 20.12 -46.79 -53.55
CA HIS A 217 20.84 -48.01 -53.27
C HIS A 217 20.21 -49.21 -54.00
N MET A 218 18.88 -49.36 -53.93
CA MET A 218 18.14 -50.40 -54.67
C MET A 218 18.27 -50.25 -56.20
N VAL A 219 18.29 -49.02 -56.73
CA VAL A 219 18.56 -48.77 -58.16
C VAL A 219 20.01 -49.09 -58.52
N GLN A 220 20.97 -48.92 -57.61
CA GLN A 220 22.37 -49.27 -57.82
C GLN A 220 22.58 -50.79 -57.80
N THR A 221 22.03 -51.51 -56.81
CA THR A 221 22.09 -52.98 -56.76
C THR A 221 21.32 -53.62 -57.92
N TRP A 222 20.20 -53.01 -58.36
CA TRP A 222 19.53 -53.42 -59.60
C TRP A 222 20.39 -53.19 -60.85
N LYS A 223 21.06 -52.05 -60.98
CA LYS A 223 22.03 -51.81 -62.07
C LYS A 223 23.20 -52.78 -62.05
N GLU A 224 23.66 -53.18 -60.87
CA GLU A 224 24.71 -54.20 -60.70
C GLU A 224 24.21 -55.59 -61.07
N ALA A 225 23.00 -55.97 -60.65
CA ALA A 225 22.35 -57.21 -61.08
C ALA A 225 22.13 -57.27 -62.60
N VAL A 226 21.64 -56.19 -63.21
CA VAL A 226 21.51 -56.08 -64.68
C VAL A 226 22.87 -56.10 -65.38
N ARG A 227 23.92 -55.49 -64.81
CA ARG A 227 25.28 -55.59 -65.35
C ARG A 227 25.78 -57.04 -65.31
N HIS A 228 25.57 -57.75 -64.20
CA HIS A 228 25.93 -59.16 -64.08
C HIS A 228 25.08 -60.07 -64.98
N MET A 229 23.81 -59.74 -65.22
CA MET A 229 22.95 -60.41 -66.18
C MET A 229 23.49 -60.24 -67.60
N ASN A 230 23.77 -59.00 -68.02
CA ASN A 230 24.34 -58.72 -69.35
C ASN A 230 25.77 -59.31 -69.50
N GLN A 231 26.57 -59.37 -68.44
CA GLN A 231 27.86 -60.06 -68.44
C GLN A 231 27.69 -61.58 -68.62
N ARG A 232 26.71 -62.19 -67.94
CA ARG A 232 26.37 -63.60 -68.13
C ARG A 232 25.82 -63.87 -69.53
N GLU A 233 24.98 -63.01 -70.07
CA GLU A 233 24.44 -63.15 -71.42
C GLU A 233 25.51 -62.95 -72.50
N GLY A 234 26.47 -62.05 -72.28
CA GLY A 234 27.67 -61.91 -73.12
C GLY A 234 28.59 -63.13 -73.04
N ALA A 235 28.76 -63.73 -71.85
CA ALA A 235 29.50 -64.98 -71.68
C ALA A 235 28.77 -66.18 -72.30
N ILE A 236 27.44 -66.24 -72.18
CA ILE A 236 26.60 -67.24 -72.86
C ILE A 236 26.80 -67.11 -74.38
N LYS A 237 26.75 -65.89 -74.94
CA LYS A 237 26.99 -65.65 -76.38
C LYS A 237 28.41 -65.95 -76.84
N SER A 238 29.42 -65.84 -75.96
CA SER A 238 30.77 -66.36 -76.21
C SER A 238 30.75 -67.89 -76.30
N VAL A 239 30.14 -68.55 -75.32
CA VAL A 239 30.03 -70.02 -75.28
C VAL A 239 29.16 -70.59 -76.41
N GLU A 240 28.09 -69.90 -76.81
CA GLU A 240 27.28 -70.23 -77.99
C GLU A 240 28.14 -70.14 -79.25
N ALA A 241 28.89 -69.03 -79.44
CA ALA A 241 29.82 -68.91 -80.57
C ALA A 241 30.98 -69.94 -80.51
N GLU A 242 31.49 -70.29 -79.33
CA GLU A 242 32.50 -71.34 -79.15
C GLU A 242 31.94 -72.74 -79.49
N ILE A 243 30.66 -72.99 -79.20
CA ILE A 243 29.92 -74.20 -79.60
C ILE A 243 29.68 -74.22 -81.12
N ASP A 244 29.26 -73.10 -81.72
CA ASP A 244 29.09 -72.98 -83.18
C ASP A 244 30.43 -73.21 -83.92
N ASN A 245 31.52 -72.60 -83.47
CA ASN A 245 32.87 -72.86 -83.99
C ASN A 245 33.27 -74.34 -83.80
N ALA A 246 32.92 -74.97 -82.67
CA ALA A 246 33.18 -76.39 -82.45
C ALA A 246 32.34 -77.29 -83.38
N HIS A 247 31.12 -76.88 -83.74
CA HIS A 247 30.31 -77.55 -84.75
C HIS A 247 30.92 -77.39 -86.15
N GLU A 248 31.31 -76.19 -86.58
CA GLU A 248 32.00 -75.97 -87.86
C GLU A 248 33.29 -76.79 -87.97
N VAL A 249 34.11 -76.83 -86.90
CA VAL A 249 35.32 -77.66 -86.85
C VAL A 249 35.00 -79.16 -86.88
N THR A 250 33.89 -79.59 -86.26
CA THR A 250 33.44 -80.99 -86.32
C THR A 250 32.95 -81.37 -87.71
N GLU A 251 32.20 -80.50 -88.39
CA GLU A 251 31.77 -80.72 -89.78
C GLU A 251 32.96 -80.75 -90.75
N MET A 252 33.95 -79.86 -90.59
CA MET A 252 35.20 -79.92 -91.36
C MET A 252 35.96 -81.24 -91.12
N LEU A 253 36.15 -81.65 -89.86
CA LEU A 253 36.82 -82.93 -89.54
C LEU A 253 36.04 -84.14 -90.05
N GLN A 254 34.71 -84.07 -90.09
CA GLN A 254 33.86 -85.12 -90.67
C GLN A 254 33.97 -85.16 -92.20
N GLY A 255 34.09 -84.00 -92.86
CA GLY A 255 34.38 -83.90 -94.29
C GLY A 255 35.77 -84.43 -94.65
N ASP A 256 36.80 -84.06 -93.89
CA ASP A 256 38.16 -84.60 -94.02
C ASP A 256 38.20 -86.12 -93.82
N LEU A 257 37.43 -86.64 -92.85
CA LEU A 257 37.30 -88.08 -92.62
C LEU A 257 36.61 -88.79 -93.80
N GLN A 258 35.54 -88.21 -94.36
CA GLN A 258 34.89 -88.74 -95.56
C GLN A 258 35.85 -88.74 -96.76
N ALA A 259 36.57 -87.64 -97.01
CA ALA A 259 37.56 -87.55 -98.07
C ALA A 259 38.71 -88.56 -97.90
N GLN A 260 39.14 -88.82 -96.66
CA GLN A 260 40.14 -89.86 -96.37
C GLN A 260 39.59 -91.29 -96.60
N VAL A 261 38.32 -91.56 -96.27
CA VAL A 261 37.67 -92.85 -96.57
C VAL A 261 37.53 -93.07 -98.07
N GLU A 262 37.03 -92.08 -98.82
CA GLU A 262 36.92 -92.14 -100.29
C GLU A 262 38.29 -92.34 -100.96
N PHE A 263 39.32 -91.62 -100.49
CA PHE A 263 40.70 -91.80 -100.96
C PHE A 263 41.22 -93.22 -100.67
N LEU A 264 40.95 -93.76 -99.47
CA LEU A 264 41.41 -95.09 -99.06
C LEU A 264 40.72 -96.19 -99.88
N GLU A 265 39.40 -96.08 -100.13
CA GLU A 265 38.71 -96.96 -101.09
C GLU A 265 39.32 -96.87 -102.49
N GLN A 266 39.63 -95.65 -102.96
CA GLN A 266 40.21 -95.46 -104.28
C GLN A 266 41.62 -96.06 -104.41
N GLN A 267 42.45 -96.01 -103.36
CA GLN A 267 43.72 -96.72 -103.33
C GLN A 267 43.55 -98.24 -103.25
N GLN A 268 42.52 -98.75 -102.57
CA GLN A 268 42.21 -100.19 -102.57
C GLN A 268 41.82 -100.68 -103.98
N ARG A 269 40.99 -99.94 -104.71
CA ARG A 269 40.63 -100.24 -106.11
C ARG A 269 41.85 -100.23 -107.02
N ASN A 270 42.69 -99.19 -106.91
CA ASN A 270 43.93 -99.04 -107.67
C ASN A 270 44.92 -100.20 -107.43
N ASN A 271 45.09 -100.62 -106.17
CA ASN A 271 45.93 -101.77 -105.83
C ASN A 271 45.40 -103.09 -106.43
N GLN A 272 44.09 -103.33 -106.42
CA GLN A 272 43.50 -104.52 -107.06
C GLN A 272 43.74 -104.53 -108.58
N GLU A 273 43.63 -103.39 -109.25
CA GLU A 273 43.93 -103.26 -110.68
C GLU A 273 45.42 -103.49 -110.99
N ILE A 274 46.32 -103.03 -110.11
CA ILE A 274 47.77 -103.29 -110.20
C ILE A 274 48.10 -104.77 -109.98
N GLU A 275 47.49 -105.44 -109.01
CA GLU A 275 47.73 -106.88 -108.76
C GLU A 275 47.30 -107.75 -109.96
N LEU A 276 46.13 -107.45 -110.56
CA LEU A 276 45.70 -108.09 -111.80
C LEU A 276 46.71 -107.86 -112.94
N ARG A 277 47.25 -106.63 -113.06
CA ARG A 277 48.25 -106.31 -114.09
C ARG A 277 49.59 -107.02 -113.89
N ILE A 278 49.97 -107.29 -112.65
CA ILE A 278 51.17 -108.07 -112.30
C ILE A 278 50.96 -109.56 -112.65
N ALA A 279 49.75 -110.10 -112.52
CA ALA A 279 49.45 -111.47 -112.93
C ALA A 279 49.64 -111.68 -114.44
N ASP A 280 49.09 -110.78 -115.28
CA ASP A 280 49.26 -110.81 -116.74
C ASP A 280 50.75 -110.80 -117.15
N LEU A 281 51.53 -109.89 -116.58
CA LEU A 281 52.95 -109.69 -116.92
C LEU A 281 53.81 -110.91 -116.59
N ASN A 282 53.50 -111.64 -115.51
CA ASN A 282 54.22 -112.88 -115.16
C ASN A 282 54.01 -114.00 -116.19
N VAL A 283 52.84 -114.06 -116.83
CA VAL A 283 52.56 -115.01 -117.92
C VAL A 283 53.38 -114.68 -119.17
N GLU A 284 53.49 -113.39 -119.54
CA GLU A 284 54.31 -112.94 -120.67
C GLU A 284 55.82 -113.20 -120.45
N VAL A 285 56.35 -112.85 -119.27
CA VAL A 285 57.77 -113.10 -118.92
C VAL A 285 58.12 -114.60 -118.99
N SER A 286 57.18 -115.47 -118.62
CA SER A 286 57.36 -116.92 -118.68
C SER A 286 57.48 -117.44 -120.12
N LYS A 287 56.70 -116.90 -121.07
CA LYS A 287 56.82 -117.22 -122.51
C LYS A 287 58.17 -116.78 -123.07
N LEU A 288 58.61 -115.56 -122.73
CA LEU A 288 59.84 -114.97 -123.25
C LEU A 288 61.10 -115.73 -122.81
N ARG A 289 61.14 -116.23 -121.57
CA ARG A 289 62.27 -117.05 -121.06
C ARG A 289 62.49 -118.31 -121.90
N ASN A 290 61.41 -119.04 -122.25
CA ASN A 290 61.48 -120.24 -123.09
C ASN A 290 61.90 -119.95 -124.54
N ARG A 291 61.69 -118.71 -125.03
CA ARG A 291 62.13 -118.28 -126.37
C ARG A 291 63.64 -117.98 -126.41
N LEU A 292 64.21 -117.54 -125.29
CA LEU A 292 65.62 -117.12 -125.20
C LEU A 292 66.59 -118.31 -125.25
N THR A 293 66.31 -119.38 -124.50
CA THR A 293 67.15 -120.59 -124.44
C THR A 293 67.29 -121.24 -125.82
N ALA A 294 66.19 -121.41 -126.55
CA ALA A 294 66.19 -122.00 -127.89
C ALA A 294 67.03 -121.20 -128.92
N LEU A 295 67.22 -119.88 -128.73
CA LEU A 295 68.09 -119.07 -129.59
C LEU A 295 69.58 -119.26 -129.26
N ASN A 296 69.92 -119.39 -127.98
CA ASN A 296 71.30 -119.47 -127.49
C ASN A 296 72.05 -120.68 -128.08
N ASP A 297 71.40 -121.84 -128.14
CA ASP A 297 72.03 -123.09 -128.59
C ASP A 297 72.36 -123.05 -130.09
N SER A 298 71.58 -122.31 -130.88
CA SER A 298 71.84 -122.07 -132.31
C SER A 298 73.13 -121.26 -132.55
N VAL A 299 73.44 -120.31 -131.65
CA VAL A 299 74.63 -119.44 -131.76
C VAL A 299 75.93 -120.20 -131.51
N GLN A 300 75.93 -121.18 -130.58
CA GLN A 300 77.13 -121.96 -130.28
C GLN A 300 77.61 -122.79 -131.48
N LEU A 301 76.70 -123.40 -132.24
CA LEU A 301 77.03 -124.17 -133.45
C LEU A 301 77.75 -123.31 -134.50
N LYS A 302 77.23 -122.11 -134.80
CA LYS A 302 77.84 -121.19 -135.78
C LYS A 302 79.20 -120.63 -135.32
N THR A 303 79.42 -120.54 -134.00
CA THR A 303 80.68 -120.05 -133.43
C THR A 303 81.85 -120.99 -133.71
N ASN A 304 81.61 -122.31 -133.79
CA ASN A 304 82.66 -123.30 -134.04
C ASN A 304 83.15 -123.32 -135.49
N GLU A 305 82.26 -123.13 -136.48
CA GLU A 305 82.61 -123.06 -137.90
C GLU A 305 83.60 -121.91 -138.20
N TYR A 306 83.38 -120.76 -137.56
CA TYR A 306 84.21 -119.54 -137.72
C TYR A 306 85.67 -119.72 -137.24
N GLN A 307 85.93 -120.57 -136.25
CA GLN A 307 87.29 -120.74 -135.73
C GLN A 307 88.21 -121.53 -136.68
N ILE A 308 87.64 -122.36 -137.56
CA ILE A 308 88.39 -123.18 -138.51
C ILE A 308 88.90 -122.31 -139.67
N THR A 309 88.03 -121.49 -140.27
CA THR A 309 88.40 -120.62 -141.41
C THR A 309 89.46 -119.58 -141.04
N ARG A 310 89.36 -119.00 -139.83
CA ARG A 310 90.34 -118.02 -139.30
C ARG A 310 91.78 -118.54 -139.28
N LYS A 311 92.01 -119.84 -139.01
CA LYS A 311 93.36 -120.42 -138.96
C LYS A 311 94.02 -120.58 -140.34
N ALA A 312 93.24 -120.70 -141.42
CA ALA A 312 93.79 -120.80 -142.77
C ALA A 312 94.36 -119.47 -143.28
N VAL A 313 93.66 -118.36 -143.03
CA VAL A 313 94.01 -117.01 -143.52
C VAL A 313 95.34 -116.52 -142.94
N GLN A 314 95.62 -116.81 -141.66
CA GLN A 314 96.83 -116.34 -140.97
C GLN A 314 98.13 -116.81 -141.65
N ASN A 315 98.14 -118.01 -142.24
CA ASN A 315 99.34 -118.61 -142.85
C ASN A 315 99.70 -118.00 -144.22
N LEU A 316 98.74 -117.44 -144.96
CA LEU A 316 99.02 -116.74 -146.23
C LEU A 316 99.63 -115.35 -146.01
N SER A 317 99.14 -114.61 -144.99
CA SER A 317 99.59 -113.24 -144.71
C SER A 317 101.11 -113.15 -144.48
N ASN A 318 101.64 -114.06 -143.66
CA ASN A 318 103.07 -114.08 -143.30
C ASN A 318 104.03 -114.30 -144.49
N LYS A 319 103.54 -114.85 -145.61
CA LYS A 319 104.36 -115.15 -146.79
C LYS A 319 104.40 -114.01 -147.82
N LEU A 320 103.56 -112.98 -147.66
CA LEU A 320 103.54 -111.78 -148.50
C LEU A 320 104.46 -110.67 -147.96
N ALA A 321 104.65 -110.59 -146.65
CA ALA A 321 105.45 -109.55 -146.00
C ALA A 321 106.95 -109.64 -146.33
N THR A 322 107.51 -110.84 -146.35
CA THR A 322 108.94 -111.10 -146.59
C THR A 322 109.41 -110.67 -147.99
N MET A 323 108.52 -110.67 -148.98
CA MET A 323 108.84 -110.27 -150.35
C MET A 323 108.91 -108.74 -150.56
N ARG A 324 108.25 -107.94 -149.70
CA ARG A 324 108.20 -106.47 -149.86
C ARG A 324 109.40 -105.75 -149.23
N SER A 325 109.90 -106.24 -148.10
CA SER A 325 111.06 -105.65 -147.41
C SER A 325 112.31 -105.58 -148.29
N ARG A 326 112.52 -106.60 -149.14
CA ARG A 326 113.73 -106.77 -149.96
C ARG A 326 113.91 -105.76 -151.10
N ASN A 327 112.92 -104.91 -151.39
CA ASN A 327 112.95 -103.97 -152.54
C ASN A 327 113.20 -102.50 -152.15
N CYS A 328 113.02 -102.10 -150.88
CA CYS A 328 113.30 -100.72 -150.44
C CYS A 328 114.78 -100.46 -150.12
N HIS A 329 115.60 -101.51 -149.97
CA HIS A 329 116.98 -101.38 -149.49
C HIS A 329 117.91 -100.71 -150.53
N SER A 330 117.70 -100.98 -151.83
CA SER A 330 118.65 -100.66 -152.90
C SER A 330 118.45 -99.29 -153.57
N LEU A 331 117.74 -98.36 -152.91
CA LEU A 331 117.36 -97.06 -153.51
C LEU A 331 117.84 -95.83 -152.72
N VAL A 332 118.40 -96.01 -151.52
CA VAL A 332 118.82 -94.89 -150.64
C VAL A 332 120.34 -94.76 -150.51
N GLU A 333 121.11 -95.83 -150.79
CA GLU A 333 122.59 -95.83 -150.78
C GLU A 333 123.23 -94.80 -151.74
N GLY A 334 122.47 -94.27 -152.71
CA GLY A 334 122.92 -93.19 -153.58
C GLY A 334 122.96 -91.80 -152.94
N ASN A 335 122.13 -91.54 -151.92
CA ASN A 335 121.86 -90.18 -151.45
C ASN A 335 122.85 -89.68 -150.37
N GLU A 336 123.72 -90.54 -149.84
CA GLU A 336 124.64 -90.20 -148.73
C GLU A 336 125.97 -89.55 -149.19
N LYS A 337 126.26 -89.51 -150.50
CA LYS A 337 127.60 -89.13 -151.00
C LYS A 337 127.75 -87.72 -151.58
N GLU A 338 126.66 -86.99 -151.84
CA GLU A 338 126.75 -85.76 -152.66
C GLU A 338 126.90 -84.45 -151.86
N GLN A 339 126.52 -84.41 -150.56
CA GLN A 339 126.60 -83.19 -149.74
C GLN A 339 127.52 -83.24 -148.52
N GLN A 340 128.48 -84.18 -148.50
CA GLN A 340 129.69 -84.06 -147.66
C GLN A 340 130.60 -82.88 -148.08
N ILE A 341 130.28 -82.17 -149.16
CA ILE A 341 131.12 -81.11 -149.77
C ILE A 341 130.80 -79.70 -149.24
N HIS A 342 129.62 -79.45 -148.63
CA HIS A 342 129.34 -78.12 -148.06
C HIS A 342 130.07 -77.81 -146.75
N ALA A 343 130.72 -78.81 -146.17
CA ALA A 343 132.04 -78.64 -145.57
C ALA A 343 132.07 -77.82 -144.26
N ASN A 344 132.83 -76.73 -144.15
CA ASN A 344 133.42 -75.88 -145.21
C ASN A 344 133.19 -74.37 -144.95
N LEU A 345 132.13 -73.98 -144.23
CA LEU A 345 131.86 -72.55 -143.97
C LEU A 345 131.29 -72.15 -142.59
N SER A 346 131.03 -73.08 -141.66
CA SER A 346 130.56 -72.69 -140.30
C SER A 346 131.07 -73.57 -139.15
N GLU A 347 132.25 -74.17 -139.28
CA GLU A 347 133.01 -74.72 -138.13
C GLU A 347 133.75 -73.63 -137.32
N LEU A 348 133.69 -72.35 -137.74
CA LEU A 348 134.48 -71.26 -137.13
C LEU A 348 133.79 -70.45 -136.03
N GLU A 349 132.47 -70.51 -135.86
CA GLU A 349 131.76 -69.93 -134.71
C GLU A 349 131.13 -70.99 -133.79
N LEU A 350 131.93 -72.06 -133.58
CA LEU A 350 132.21 -72.65 -132.27
C LEU A 350 131.02 -73.38 -131.59
N LEU A 351 131.09 -74.68 -131.29
CA LEU A 351 132.27 -75.47 -130.90
C LEU A 351 133.14 -74.80 -129.83
N ARG A 352 132.51 -73.94 -129.04
CA ARG A 352 132.90 -73.61 -127.68
C ARG A 352 131.75 -74.07 -126.78
N ASP A 353 132.04 -75.12 -126.01
CA ASP A 353 131.27 -75.55 -124.84
C ASP A 353 129.95 -76.31 -125.13
N LYS A 354 129.94 -77.11 -126.21
CA LYS A 354 129.15 -78.36 -126.34
C LYS A 354 129.94 -79.59 -125.84
N LEU A 355 130.63 -79.44 -124.71
CA LEU A 355 131.33 -80.48 -123.94
C LEU A 355 131.51 -79.87 -122.53
N ASP A 356 131.15 -80.50 -121.41
CA ASP A 356 130.73 -81.89 -121.19
C ASP A 356 129.20 -82.05 -121.02
N ASN A 357 128.55 -82.92 -121.80
CA ASN A 357 128.44 -84.37 -121.59
C ASN A 357 127.67 -84.73 -120.30
N PHE A 358 126.38 -85.02 -120.40
CA PHE A 358 125.81 -86.33 -120.80
C PHE A 358 126.15 -87.48 -119.85
N ARG A 359 125.07 -88.17 -119.39
CA ARG A 359 124.99 -89.42 -118.57
C ARG A 359 124.91 -89.15 -117.04
N SER A 360 124.03 -89.79 -116.26
CA SER A 360 123.00 -90.80 -116.62
C SER A 360 121.90 -91.05 -115.56
N LYS A 361 120.65 -91.26 -116.03
CA LYS A 361 119.62 -92.26 -115.62
C LYS A 361 119.25 -92.53 -114.13
N SER A 362 117.93 -92.48 -113.83
CA SER A 362 117.04 -93.52 -113.18
C SER A 362 117.53 -94.40 -112.00
N LEU A 363 116.73 -94.83 -110.99
CA LEU A 363 115.25 -94.83 -110.75
C LEU A 363 114.90 -95.15 -109.26
N CYS A 364 113.69 -94.80 -108.80
CA CYS A 364 112.80 -95.52 -107.84
C CYS A 364 112.95 -95.45 -106.28
N ALA A 365 111.80 -95.72 -105.61
CA ALA A 365 111.50 -96.06 -104.19
C ALA A 365 111.98 -95.11 -103.06
N GLN A 366 111.17 -94.42 -102.25
CA GLN A 366 109.87 -94.64 -101.57
C GLN A 366 109.93 -95.11 -100.09
N ASP A 367 111.03 -95.68 -99.59
CA ASP A 367 111.12 -96.13 -98.17
C ASP A 367 111.87 -95.18 -97.20
N ARG A 368 112.52 -94.11 -97.70
CA ARG A 368 113.36 -93.23 -96.86
C ARG A 368 112.59 -92.15 -96.07
N LEU A 369 111.29 -92.02 -96.30
CA LEU A 369 110.45 -90.95 -95.75
C LEU A 369 110.23 -91.09 -94.22
N ARG A 370 110.43 -92.28 -93.64
CA ARG A 370 110.21 -92.56 -92.21
C ARG A 370 111.36 -92.16 -91.27
N GLN A 371 112.49 -91.67 -91.81
CA GLN A 371 113.68 -91.25 -91.03
C GLN A 371 113.87 -89.73 -90.96
N LEU A 372 113.04 -88.93 -91.65
CA LEU A 372 113.15 -87.47 -91.64
C LEU A 372 112.26 -86.79 -90.57
N ASN A 373 111.17 -87.43 -90.14
CA ASN A 373 110.27 -86.84 -89.13
C ASN A 373 110.95 -86.63 -87.76
N GLU A 374 111.89 -87.49 -87.35
CA GLU A 374 112.60 -87.35 -86.06
C GLU A 374 113.55 -86.13 -86.03
N ILE A 375 113.94 -85.60 -87.19
CA ILE A 375 114.73 -84.36 -87.28
C ILE A 375 113.82 -83.14 -87.11
N VAL A 376 112.61 -83.18 -87.68
CA VAL A 376 111.62 -82.08 -87.59
C VAL A 376 111.22 -81.79 -86.14
N GLU A 377 110.95 -82.82 -85.31
CA GLU A 377 110.63 -82.63 -83.89
C GLU A 377 111.75 -81.96 -83.06
N SER A 378 112.99 -81.95 -83.57
CA SER A 378 114.13 -81.30 -82.91
C SER A 378 114.21 -79.81 -83.24
N GLU A 379 113.96 -79.41 -84.49
CA GLU A 379 113.90 -78.00 -84.90
C GLU A 379 112.65 -77.30 -84.33
N GLU A 380 111.51 -78.01 -84.26
CA GLU A 380 110.28 -77.51 -83.62
C GLU A 380 110.47 -77.02 -82.17
N LYS A 381 111.46 -77.56 -81.43
CA LYS A 381 111.75 -77.13 -80.05
C LYS A 381 112.63 -75.88 -79.98
N GLN A 382 113.46 -75.62 -81.00
CA GLN A 382 114.19 -74.36 -81.11
C GLN A 382 113.31 -73.24 -81.66
N ILE A 383 112.41 -73.55 -82.59
CA ILE A 383 111.35 -72.65 -83.06
C ILE A 383 110.51 -72.16 -81.86
N ARG A 384 110.03 -73.07 -81.00
CA ARG A 384 109.28 -72.70 -79.78
C ARG A 384 110.03 -71.79 -78.79
N ALA A 385 111.36 -71.80 -78.78
CA ALA A 385 112.14 -70.87 -77.95
C ALA A 385 112.17 -69.45 -78.56
N MET A 386 112.31 -69.35 -79.88
CA MET A 386 112.26 -68.08 -80.62
C MET A 386 110.84 -67.48 -80.64
N GLU A 387 109.80 -68.32 -80.68
CA GLU A 387 108.40 -67.93 -80.59
C GLU A 387 108.10 -67.20 -79.26
N ASN A 388 108.55 -67.74 -78.12
CA ASN A 388 108.29 -67.13 -76.80
C ASN A 388 108.91 -65.72 -76.63
N GLU A 389 110.17 -65.51 -77.07
CA GLU A 389 110.81 -64.18 -76.93
C GLU A 389 110.27 -63.18 -77.97
N THR A 390 109.86 -63.66 -79.15
CA THR A 390 109.13 -62.80 -80.12
C THR A 390 107.72 -62.49 -79.65
N GLU A 391 107.00 -63.37 -78.96
CA GLU A 391 105.72 -63.07 -78.29
C GLU A 391 105.86 -61.95 -77.25
N ARG A 392 106.96 -61.95 -76.49
CA ARG A 392 107.20 -60.93 -75.45
C ARG A 392 107.45 -59.54 -76.02
N LEU A 393 108.15 -59.43 -77.15
CA LEU A 393 108.30 -58.16 -77.89
C LEU A 393 107.02 -57.78 -78.66
N SER A 394 106.35 -58.78 -79.24
CA SER A 394 105.08 -58.66 -79.96
C SER A 394 103.93 -58.18 -79.06
N THR A 395 104.00 -58.35 -77.74
CA THR A 395 102.91 -57.95 -76.82
C THR A 395 103.09 -56.57 -76.16
N ALA A 396 104.29 -55.97 -76.19
CA ALA A 396 104.51 -54.65 -75.59
C ALA A 396 104.24 -53.51 -76.58
N LEU A 397 104.91 -53.51 -77.73
CA LEU A 397 104.87 -52.41 -78.71
C LEU A 397 103.54 -52.36 -79.48
N PHE A 398 102.96 -53.54 -79.72
CA PHE A 398 101.61 -53.77 -80.24
C PHE A 398 100.50 -53.11 -79.42
N ARG A 399 100.71 -52.73 -78.15
CA ARG A 399 99.66 -52.06 -77.34
C ARG A 399 99.71 -50.53 -77.44
N ALA A 400 100.90 -49.94 -77.51
CA ALA A 400 101.06 -48.48 -77.43
C ALA A 400 100.73 -47.76 -78.75
N GLN A 401 101.28 -48.23 -79.88
CA GLN A 401 101.03 -47.59 -81.18
C GLN A 401 99.69 -47.99 -81.81
N GLN A 402 99.18 -49.19 -81.51
CA GLN A 402 97.90 -49.67 -82.03
C GLN A 402 96.70 -48.84 -81.56
N GLN A 403 96.77 -48.18 -80.40
CA GLN A 403 95.71 -47.26 -79.96
C GLN A 403 95.87 -45.84 -80.54
N LEU A 404 97.07 -45.25 -80.50
CA LEU A 404 97.29 -43.85 -80.91
C LEU A 404 97.30 -43.68 -82.44
N PHE A 405 97.68 -44.71 -83.19
CA PHE A 405 97.58 -44.72 -84.64
C PHE A 405 96.13 -44.96 -85.08
N ALA A 406 95.44 -45.97 -84.54
CA ALA A 406 94.03 -46.26 -84.86
C ALA A 406 93.12 -45.05 -84.63
N MET A 407 93.16 -44.41 -83.46
CA MET A 407 92.30 -43.24 -83.17
C MET A 407 92.57 -42.02 -84.08
N ARG A 408 93.72 -41.96 -84.76
CA ARG A 408 94.07 -40.91 -85.75
C ARG A 408 93.80 -41.31 -87.19
N GLU A 409 93.86 -42.60 -87.51
CA GLU A 409 93.39 -43.11 -88.78
C GLU A 409 91.86 -43.16 -88.83
N GLU A 410 91.17 -43.54 -87.76
CA GLU A 410 89.70 -43.44 -87.67
C GLU A 410 89.22 -41.99 -87.82
N ASP A 411 89.81 -41.00 -87.14
CA ASP A 411 89.41 -39.59 -87.32
C ASP A 411 89.61 -39.09 -88.76
N LYS A 412 90.66 -39.54 -89.45
CA LYS A 412 90.93 -39.20 -90.85
C LYS A 412 90.07 -39.99 -91.83
N LEU A 413 89.89 -41.28 -91.60
CA LEU A 413 89.03 -42.16 -92.40
C LEU A 413 87.60 -41.68 -92.27
N LEU A 414 87.07 -41.46 -91.07
CA LEU A 414 85.73 -40.90 -90.87
C LEU A 414 85.57 -39.51 -91.51
N LYS A 415 86.60 -38.65 -91.55
CA LYS A 415 86.52 -37.37 -92.27
C LYS A 415 86.53 -37.54 -93.79
N VAL A 416 87.34 -38.46 -94.33
CA VAL A 416 87.37 -38.78 -95.77
C VAL A 416 86.14 -39.59 -96.18
N GLU A 417 85.58 -40.40 -95.31
CA GLU A 417 84.39 -41.23 -95.49
C GLU A 417 83.13 -40.39 -95.35
N VAL A 418 83.03 -39.49 -94.37
CA VAL A 418 82.00 -38.44 -94.36
C VAL A 418 82.12 -37.60 -95.63
N HIS A 419 83.28 -37.09 -96.01
CA HIS A 419 83.36 -36.23 -97.20
C HIS A 419 83.14 -36.99 -98.53
N SER A 420 83.45 -38.28 -98.60
CA SER A 420 83.18 -39.13 -99.77
C SER A 420 81.78 -39.77 -99.76
N THR A 421 81.10 -39.87 -98.62
CA THR A 421 79.67 -40.19 -98.51
C THR A 421 78.78 -38.95 -98.60
N GLU A 422 79.28 -37.75 -98.31
CA GLU A 422 78.67 -36.46 -98.66
C GLU A 422 78.78 -36.21 -100.16
N SER A 423 79.99 -36.34 -100.72
CA SER A 423 80.20 -36.34 -102.19
C SER A 423 79.49 -37.51 -102.86
N GLY A 424 79.38 -38.64 -102.15
CA GLY A 424 78.64 -39.83 -102.54
C GLY A 424 77.13 -39.57 -102.55
N MET A 425 76.58 -38.94 -101.52
CA MET A 425 75.19 -38.47 -101.46
C MET A 425 74.93 -37.39 -102.49
N ALA A 426 75.86 -36.46 -102.75
CA ALA A 426 75.71 -35.47 -103.82
C ALA A 426 75.68 -36.13 -105.20
N LYS A 427 76.56 -37.12 -105.45
CA LYS A 427 76.54 -37.96 -106.65
C LYS A 427 75.30 -38.85 -106.73
N ILE A 428 74.81 -39.40 -105.62
CA ILE A 428 73.60 -40.23 -105.53
C ILE A 428 72.33 -39.39 -105.61
N GLN A 429 72.34 -38.12 -105.17
CA GLN A 429 71.24 -37.17 -105.35
C GLN A 429 71.22 -36.62 -106.78
N ALA A 430 72.39 -36.35 -107.38
CA ALA A 430 72.50 -36.05 -108.80
C ALA A 430 72.10 -37.26 -109.65
N ALA A 431 72.52 -38.47 -109.29
CA ALA A 431 72.10 -39.71 -109.92
C ALA A 431 70.64 -40.06 -109.61
N LEU A 432 70.05 -39.65 -108.49
CA LEU A 432 68.60 -39.75 -108.22
C LEU A 432 67.82 -38.69 -108.97
N LYS A 433 68.39 -37.52 -109.25
CA LYS A 433 67.79 -36.48 -110.10
C LYS A 433 67.85 -36.89 -111.57
N ASN A 434 68.94 -37.51 -111.99
CA ASN A 434 69.09 -38.11 -113.32
C ASN A 434 68.32 -39.43 -113.44
N MET A 435 68.22 -40.26 -112.40
CA MET A 435 67.32 -41.43 -112.35
C MET A 435 65.87 -41.02 -112.23
N LYS A 436 65.51 -39.86 -111.64
CA LYS A 436 64.13 -39.34 -111.70
C LYS A 436 63.81 -38.79 -113.08
N LYS A 437 64.77 -38.12 -113.76
CA LYS A 437 64.63 -37.76 -115.18
C LYS A 437 64.57 -39.01 -116.07
N GLU A 438 65.37 -40.03 -115.80
CA GLU A 438 65.37 -41.29 -116.54
C GLU A 438 64.14 -42.12 -116.19
N ILE A 439 63.60 -42.09 -114.97
CA ILE A 439 62.30 -42.70 -114.63
C ILE A 439 61.16 -41.93 -115.31
N VAL A 440 61.25 -40.61 -115.46
CA VAL A 440 60.29 -39.87 -116.31
C VAL A 440 60.46 -40.25 -117.77
N ARG A 441 61.68 -40.34 -118.30
CA ARG A 441 61.96 -40.79 -119.68
C ARG A 441 61.60 -42.26 -119.92
N GLN A 442 61.75 -43.11 -118.90
CA GLN A 442 61.37 -44.52 -118.89
C GLN A 442 59.88 -44.67 -118.62
N LEU A 443 59.18 -43.69 -118.03
CA LEU A 443 57.72 -43.61 -118.01
C LEU A 443 57.18 -43.09 -119.34
N GLU A 444 57.84 -42.15 -120.01
CA GLU A 444 57.52 -41.72 -121.38
C GLU A 444 57.76 -42.88 -122.37
N ILE A 445 58.87 -43.61 -122.21
CA ILE A 445 59.13 -44.86 -122.94
C ILE A 445 58.18 -45.97 -122.49
N SER A 446 57.83 -46.10 -121.20
CA SER A 446 56.81 -47.06 -120.73
C SER A 446 55.50 -46.72 -121.41
N TYR A 447 54.91 -45.53 -121.24
CA TYR A 447 53.71 -45.12 -121.97
C TYR A 447 53.80 -45.29 -123.50
N THR A 448 54.97 -45.14 -124.12
CA THR A 448 55.16 -45.44 -125.54
C THR A 448 55.19 -46.95 -125.83
N VAL A 449 55.86 -47.75 -125.00
CA VAL A 449 55.95 -49.21 -125.07
C VAL A 449 54.65 -49.87 -124.65
N ASP A 450 53.90 -49.28 -123.72
CA ASP A 450 52.60 -49.65 -123.19
C ASP A 450 51.52 -49.31 -124.20
N TYR A 451 51.56 -48.14 -124.86
CA TYR A 451 50.71 -47.85 -126.01
C TYR A 451 50.97 -48.82 -127.18
N ASN A 452 52.24 -49.16 -127.45
CA ASN A 452 52.58 -50.18 -128.45
C ASN A 452 52.24 -51.61 -127.98
N MET A 453 52.33 -51.89 -126.68
CA MET A 453 51.99 -53.17 -126.04
C MET A 453 50.49 -53.35 -126.03
N GLU A 454 49.70 -52.32 -125.73
CA GLU A 454 48.23 -52.30 -125.79
C GLU A 454 47.77 -52.52 -127.24
N LYS A 455 48.42 -51.88 -128.22
CA LYS A 455 48.23 -52.13 -129.65
C LYS A 455 48.66 -53.52 -130.12
N VAL A 456 49.56 -54.19 -129.38
CA VAL A 456 49.96 -55.58 -129.59
C VAL A 456 49.10 -56.56 -128.77
N GLN A 457 48.55 -56.14 -127.64
CA GLN A 457 47.66 -56.90 -126.76
C GLN A 457 46.25 -56.91 -127.30
N GLU A 458 45.75 -55.84 -127.91
CA GLU A 458 44.54 -55.84 -128.75
C GLU A 458 44.70 -56.83 -129.91
N ARG A 459 45.89 -56.89 -130.52
CA ARG A 459 46.25 -57.85 -131.57
C ARG A 459 46.46 -59.29 -131.08
N ILE A 460 46.79 -59.49 -129.80
CA ILE A 460 46.98 -60.82 -129.18
C ILE A 460 45.68 -61.33 -128.54
N ALA A 461 44.84 -60.47 -127.97
CA ALA A 461 43.52 -60.80 -127.44
C ALA A 461 42.60 -61.26 -128.57
N ASN A 462 42.69 -60.63 -129.75
CA ASN A 462 42.06 -61.11 -130.98
C ASN A 462 42.66 -62.43 -131.54
N MET A 463 43.71 -63.01 -130.93
CA MET A 463 44.35 -64.26 -131.39
C MET A 463 44.60 -65.32 -130.28
N LYS A 464 44.21 -65.09 -129.02
CA LYS A 464 44.39 -66.05 -127.91
C LYS A 464 43.19 -66.02 -126.94
N GLY A 465 42.21 -66.87 -127.20
CA GLY A 465 41.12 -67.11 -126.27
C GLY A 465 41.54 -67.95 -125.04
N ALA A 466 40.96 -67.61 -123.89
CA ALA A 466 40.83 -68.39 -122.64
C ALA A 466 42.07 -69.10 -122.04
N GLY A 467 42.49 -68.66 -120.84
CA GLY A 467 43.43 -69.40 -119.99
C GLY A 467 43.76 -68.72 -118.65
N ASN A 468 43.08 -69.14 -117.57
CA ASN A 468 43.37 -68.89 -116.15
C ASN A 468 43.76 -67.45 -115.69
N THR A 469 42.76 -66.66 -115.28
CA THR A 469 42.93 -65.40 -114.52
C THR A 469 42.43 -65.46 -113.06
N GLN A 470 41.81 -66.56 -112.63
CA GLN A 470 40.95 -66.55 -111.43
C GLN A 470 41.71 -66.41 -110.09
N GLU A 471 42.83 -67.10 -109.87
CA GLU A 471 43.50 -67.04 -108.56
C GLU A 471 44.08 -65.66 -108.24
N GLU A 472 44.72 -65.00 -109.21
CA GLU A 472 45.34 -63.71 -109.00
C GLU A 472 44.30 -62.61 -108.89
N ALA A 473 43.21 -62.69 -109.67
CA ALA A 473 42.03 -61.85 -109.49
C ALA A 473 41.41 -62.04 -108.09
N ASN A 474 41.26 -63.28 -107.62
CA ASN A 474 40.74 -63.57 -106.27
C ASN A 474 41.67 -62.99 -105.17
N ARG A 475 43.00 -63.17 -105.27
CA ARG A 475 43.97 -62.61 -104.30
C ARG A 475 44.00 -61.08 -104.33
N ALA A 476 43.87 -60.45 -105.50
CA ALA A 476 43.78 -59.00 -105.62
C ALA A 476 42.47 -58.46 -105.05
N HIS A 477 41.34 -59.11 -105.35
CA HIS A 477 40.02 -58.74 -104.84
C HIS A 477 39.95 -58.91 -103.32
N ALA A 478 40.48 -59.99 -102.76
CA ALA A 478 40.57 -60.20 -101.30
C ALA A 478 41.40 -59.12 -100.60
N LYS A 479 42.51 -58.66 -101.21
CA LYS A 479 43.29 -57.53 -100.68
C LYS A 479 42.53 -56.21 -100.79
N LEU A 480 41.78 -55.99 -101.87
CA LEU A 480 40.95 -54.80 -102.07
C LEU A 480 39.82 -54.74 -101.04
N THR A 481 39.06 -55.82 -100.85
CA THR A 481 37.97 -55.88 -99.86
C THR A 481 38.48 -55.79 -98.43
N HIS A 482 39.63 -56.41 -98.11
CA HIS A 482 40.28 -56.23 -96.82
C HIS A 482 40.68 -54.75 -96.55
N ALA A 483 41.26 -54.07 -97.54
CA ALA A 483 41.61 -52.65 -97.43
C ALA A 483 40.35 -51.74 -97.34
N GLN A 484 39.29 -52.05 -98.09
CA GLN A 484 38.00 -51.36 -98.00
C GLN A 484 37.33 -51.56 -96.63
N ASN A 485 37.36 -52.77 -96.08
CA ASN A 485 36.85 -53.07 -94.75
C ASN A 485 37.63 -52.32 -93.66
N ILE A 486 38.96 -52.26 -93.75
CA ILE A 486 39.79 -51.43 -92.86
C ILE A 486 39.40 -49.95 -92.98
N LEU A 487 39.23 -49.42 -94.19
CA LEU A 487 38.88 -48.02 -94.42
C LEU A 487 37.46 -47.69 -93.90
N MET A 488 36.50 -48.59 -94.08
CA MET A 488 35.14 -48.50 -93.54
C MET A 488 35.18 -48.49 -92.00
N MET A 489 35.91 -49.43 -91.39
CA MET A 489 36.11 -49.47 -89.94
C MET A 489 36.78 -48.19 -89.42
N LYS A 490 37.77 -47.63 -90.12
CA LYS A 490 38.39 -46.34 -89.72
C LYS A 490 37.45 -45.15 -89.87
N ARG A 491 36.58 -45.12 -90.88
CA ARG A 491 35.51 -44.10 -91.01
C ARG A 491 34.49 -44.21 -89.88
N GLN A 492 34.01 -45.40 -89.57
CA GLN A 492 33.03 -45.64 -88.51
C GLN A 492 33.60 -45.27 -87.12
N ASN A 493 34.88 -45.57 -86.87
CA ASN A 493 35.59 -45.08 -85.68
C ASN A 493 35.71 -43.55 -85.64
N LEU A 494 35.95 -42.89 -86.78
CA LEU A 494 35.99 -41.42 -86.87
C LEU A 494 34.62 -40.80 -86.52
N GLU A 495 33.53 -41.34 -87.05
CA GLU A 495 32.16 -40.88 -86.75
C GLU A 495 31.83 -41.02 -85.26
N VAL A 496 32.19 -42.16 -84.64
CA VAL A 496 32.03 -42.36 -83.19
C VAL A 496 32.84 -41.35 -82.38
N LEU A 497 34.10 -41.10 -82.76
CA LEU A 497 34.96 -40.11 -82.08
C LEU A 497 34.44 -38.67 -82.24
N LEU A 498 33.90 -38.32 -83.41
CA LEU A 498 33.27 -37.01 -83.66
C LEU A 498 31.99 -36.86 -82.82
N ALA A 499 31.13 -37.88 -82.77
CA ALA A 499 29.93 -37.89 -81.93
C ALA A 499 30.26 -37.76 -80.43
N GLN A 500 31.29 -38.48 -79.95
CA GLN A 500 31.82 -38.34 -78.59
C GLN A 500 32.36 -36.92 -78.34
N THR A 501 33.08 -36.33 -79.28
CA THR A 501 33.64 -34.97 -79.17
C THR A 501 32.51 -33.92 -79.08
N VAL A 502 31.48 -34.02 -79.92
CA VAL A 502 30.30 -33.14 -79.86
C VAL A 502 29.57 -33.28 -78.53
N LYS A 503 29.41 -34.52 -78.04
CA LYS A 503 28.80 -34.77 -76.73
C LYS A 503 29.62 -34.14 -75.59
N ILE A 504 30.94 -34.31 -75.57
CA ILE A 504 31.83 -33.69 -74.58
C ILE A 504 31.74 -32.16 -74.63
N GLN A 505 31.61 -31.55 -75.82
CA GLN A 505 31.37 -30.10 -75.94
C GLN A 505 30.00 -29.67 -75.39
N GLN A 506 28.97 -30.49 -75.54
CA GLN A 506 27.64 -30.23 -74.98
C GLN A 506 27.64 -30.38 -73.45
N ASP A 507 28.22 -31.46 -72.93
CA ASP A 507 28.37 -31.72 -71.50
C ASP A 507 29.21 -30.60 -70.84
N TYR A 508 30.28 -30.13 -71.50
CA TYR A 508 31.07 -28.97 -71.06
C TYR A 508 30.27 -27.67 -71.02
N ARG A 509 29.49 -27.35 -72.08
CA ARG A 509 28.62 -26.16 -72.09
C ARG A 509 27.57 -26.21 -70.97
N GLN A 510 26.98 -27.38 -70.73
CA GLN A 510 25.98 -27.56 -69.68
C GLN A 510 26.61 -27.43 -68.28
N SER A 511 27.79 -28.02 -68.06
CA SER A 511 28.57 -27.86 -66.83
C SER A 511 28.99 -26.40 -66.59
N SER A 512 29.43 -25.70 -67.63
CA SER A 512 29.79 -24.27 -67.57
C SER A 512 28.59 -23.38 -67.24
N LEU A 513 27.40 -23.68 -67.77
CA LEU A 513 26.17 -22.97 -67.42
C LEU A 513 25.78 -23.17 -65.95
N VAL A 514 25.87 -24.41 -65.44
CA VAL A 514 25.63 -24.69 -64.01
C VAL A 514 26.65 -23.95 -63.14
N PHE A 515 27.94 -23.98 -63.49
CA PHE A 515 28.97 -23.23 -62.77
C PHE A 515 28.69 -21.71 -62.73
N GLN A 516 28.19 -21.12 -63.83
CA GLN A 516 27.80 -19.70 -63.86
C GLN A 516 26.57 -19.42 -62.97
N GLN A 517 25.59 -20.33 -62.92
CA GLN A 517 24.43 -20.22 -62.03
C GLN A 517 24.84 -20.34 -60.56
N ASP A 518 25.69 -21.32 -60.21
CA ASP A 518 26.22 -21.50 -58.87
C ASP A 518 27.08 -20.30 -58.43
N ALA A 519 27.91 -19.74 -59.32
CA ALA A 519 28.70 -18.54 -59.03
C ALA A 519 27.82 -17.32 -58.74
N ALA A 520 26.77 -17.09 -59.54
CA ALA A 520 25.80 -16.01 -59.33
C ALA A 520 25.00 -16.20 -58.03
N GLU A 521 24.62 -17.43 -57.69
CA GLU A 521 23.94 -17.76 -56.44
C GLU A 521 24.87 -17.58 -55.22
N ILE A 522 26.15 -17.95 -55.33
CA ILE A 522 27.19 -17.69 -54.31
C ILE A 522 27.38 -16.18 -54.11
N GLU A 523 27.44 -15.37 -55.17
CA GLU A 523 27.52 -13.92 -55.04
C GLU A 523 26.25 -13.34 -54.40
N ARG A 524 25.07 -13.79 -54.82
CA ARG A 524 23.78 -13.38 -54.24
C ARG A 524 23.63 -13.78 -52.77
N MET A 525 24.21 -14.91 -52.36
CA MET A 525 24.24 -15.36 -50.96
C MET A 525 25.31 -14.61 -50.16
N THR A 526 26.45 -14.28 -50.76
CA THR A 526 27.50 -13.42 -50.17
C THR A 526 26.97 -12.00 -49.92
N GLY A 527 26.16 -11.45 -50.82
CA GLY A 527 25.47 -10.18 -50.65
C GLY A 527 24.50 -10.20 -49.46
N LYS A 528 23.62 -11.22 -49.39
CA LYS A 528 22.72 -11.41 -48.23
C LYS A 528 23.48 -11.63 -46.92
N TRP A 529 24.60 -12.36 -46.94
CA TRP A 529 25.43 -12.54 -45.75
C TRP A 529 26.01 -11.21 -45.26
N LYS A 530 26.59 -10.39 -46.14
CA LYS A 530 27.09 -9.04 -45.81
C LYS A 530 25.97 -8.15 -45.23
N GLU A 531 24.77 -8.19 -45.82
CA GLU A 531 23.59 -7.48 -45.33
C GLU A 531 23.19 -7.91 -43.91
N LYS A 532 23.15 -9.23 -43.63
CA LYS A 532 22.84 -9.72 -42.28
C LYS A 532 23.94 -9.43 -41.27
N THR A 533 25.21 -9.48 -41.64
CA THR A 533 26.34 -9.07 -40.79
C THR A 533 26.21 -7.60 -40.39
N LEU A 534 25.93 -6.70 -41.35
CA LEU A 534 25.71 -5.27 -41.07
C LEU A 534 24.51 -5.02 -40.15
N LEU A 535 23.41 -5.77 -40.32
CA LEU A 535 22.24 -5.69 -39.43
C LEU A 535 22.56 -6.18 -38.01
N VAL A 536 23.36 -7.26 -37.86
CA VAL A 536 23.83 -7.76 -36.56
C VAL A 536 24.75 -6.73 -35.91
N GLU A 537 25.77 -6.22 -36.60
CA GLU A 537 26.66 -5.18 -36.08
C GLU A 537 25.90 -3.91 -35.63
N GLY A 538 24.93 -3.47 -36.43
CA GLY A 538 24.06 -2.33 -36.09
C GLY A 538 23.20 -2.61 -34.86
N GLY A 539 22.70 -3.83 -34.72
CA GLY A 539 22.01 -4.32 -33.52
C GLY A 539 22.94 -4.32 -32.29
N GLU A 540 24.14 -4.87 -32.41
CA GLU A 540 25.11 -4.89 -31.32
C GLU A 540 25.55 -3.47 -30.91
N LYS A 541 25.76 -2.56 -31.86
CA LYS A 541 26.10 -1.14 -31.59
C LYS A 541 24.98 -0.48 -30.76
N LYS A 542 23.71 -0.70 -31.12
CA LYS A 542 22.56 -0.27 -30.30
C LYS A 542 22.52 -0.95 -28.92
N VAL A 543 22.81 -2.24 -28.82
CA VAL A 543 22.88 -2.95 -27.53
C VAL A 543 24.01 -2.43 -26.63
N ARG A 544 25.17 -2.08 -27.20
CA ARG A 544 26.28 -1.43 -26.46
C ARG A 544 25.86 -0.05 -25.95
N GLN A 545 25.20 0.77 -26.79
CA GLN A 545 24.66 2.07 -26.40
C GLN A 545 23.61 1.94 -25.27
N CYS A 546 22.57 1.12 -25.45
CA CYS A 546 21.54 0.93 -24.42
C CYS A 546 22.10 0.39 -23.09
N LYS A 547 23.21 -0.38 -23.12
CA LYS A 547 23.92 -0.82 -21.92
C LYS A 547 24.62 0.34 -21.20
N ALA A 548 25.26 1.24 -21.94
CA ALA A 548 25.89 2.44 -21.38
C ALA A 548 24.84 3.39 -20.78
N GLU A 549 23.78 3.73 -21.54
CA GLU A 549 22.67 4.56 -21.06
C GLU A 549 22.02 3.96 -19.79
N ASN A 550 21.84 2.64 -19.73
CA ASN A 550 21.34 1.97 -18.52
C ASN A 550 22.33 2.02 -17.34
N GLN A 551 23.65 1.97 -17.59
CA GLN A 551 24.66 2.16 -16.55
C GLN A 551 24.65 3.59 -16.00
N GLU A 552 24.54 4.60 -16.87
CA GLU A 552 24.38 6.01 -16.48
C GLU A 552 23.12 6.20 -15.63
N ARG A 553 21.97 5.69 -16.07
CA ARG A 553 20.71 5.72 -15.28
C ARG A 553 20.80 4.97 -13.95
N LEU A 554 21.64 3.94 -13.83
CA LEU A 554 21.91 3.26 -12.56
C LEU A 554 22.80 4.09 -11.63
N VAL A 555 23.75 4.86 -12.17
CA VAL A 555 24.56 5.82 -11.42
C VAL A 555 23.70 7.00 -10.95
N GLU A 556 22.90 7.62 -11.82
CA GLU A 556 21.92 8.66 -11.46
C GLU A 556 20.99 8.20 -10.34
N LYS A 557 20.38 7.01 -10.48
CA LYS A 557 19.53 6.39 -9.45
C LYS A 557 20.25 6.18 -8.12
N SER A 558 21.55 5.92 -8.15
CA SER A 558 22.38 5.73 -6.96
C SER A 558 22.74 7.07 -6.29
N LEU A 559 23.05 8.10 -7.09
CA LEU A 559 23.25 9.48 -6.62
C LEU A 559 21.96 10.06 -6.02
N LEU A 560 20.81 9.84 -6.66
CA LEU A 560 19.50 10.24 -6.13
C LEU A 560 19.19 9.51 -4.81
N LYS A 561 19.45 8.19 -4.71
CA LYS A 561 19.34 7.46 -3.44
C LYS A 561 20.27 8.01 -2.36
N MET A 562 21.50 8.38 -2.70
CA MET A 562 22.43 9.01 -1.76
C MET A 562 21.91 10.37 -1.29
N ARG A 563 21.36 11.19 -2.19
CA ARG A 563 20.79 12.50 -1.86
C ARG A 563 19.53 12.38 -1.01
N ILE A 564 18.65 11.41 -1.30
CA ILE A 564 17.51 11.07 -0.45
C ILE A 564 17.99 10.72 0.97
N LYS A 565 18.97 9.80 1.10
CA LYS A 565 19.57 9.47 2.42
C LYS A 565 20.25 10.63 3.14
N GLN A 566 20.71 11.65 2.41
CA GLN A 566 21.22 12.88 3.00
C GLN A 566 20.09 13.77 3.53
N MET A 567 18.97 13.89 2.78
CA MET A 567 17.78 14.62 3.20
C MET A 567 17.05 13.94 4.37
N GLU A 568 16.98 12.60 4.38
CA GLU A 568 16.45 11.78 5.49
C GLU A 568 17.19 12.12 6.79
N ARG A 569 18.53 11.97 6.82
CA ARG A 569 19.36 12.32 7.99
C ARG A 569 19.25 13.79 8.40
N GLN A 570 19.05 14.69 7.45
CA GLN A 570 18.80 16.10 7.76
C GLN A 570 17.45 16.28 8.44
N LEU A 571 16.38 15.64 7.94
CA LEU A 571 15.06 15.64 8.56
C LEU A 571 15.11 15.04 9.97
N ASP A 572 15.75 13.87 10.14
CA ASP A 572 15.98 13.21 11.43
C ASP A 572 16.61 14.19 12.44
N SER A 573 17.71 14.86 12.03
CA SER A 573 18.43 15.85 12.85
C SER A 573 17.63 17.13 13.16
N GLN A 574 16.53 17.40 12.45
CA GLN A 574 15.60 18.49 12.75
C GLN A 574 14.44 18.00 13.62
N SER A 575 13.98 16.75 13.48
CA SER A 575 13.04 16.14 14.44
C SER A 575 13.67 15.95 15.82
N ASP A 576 14.95 15.61 15.91
CA ASP A 576 15.68 15.55 17.18
C ASP A 576 15.73 16.93 17.87
N LYS A 577 16.01 17.99 17.11
CA LYS A 577 16.00 19.38 17.62
C LYS A 577 14.60 19.85 18.00
N MET A 578 13.59 19.48 17.22
CA MET A 578 12.19 19.79 17.55
C MET A 578 11.79 19.07 18.84
N TYR A 579 12.20 17.81 19.02
CA TYR A 579 11.95 17.03 20.22
C TYR A 579 12.68 17.58 21.45
N THR A 580 13.94 18.02 21.34
CA THR A 580 14.64 18.67 22.47
C THR A 580 14.06 20.05 22.79
N LEU A 581 13.69 20.86 21.80
CA LEU A 581 13.00 22.14 22.01
C LEU A 581 11.63 21.95 22.66
N GLU A 582 10.82 20.99 22.21
CA GLU A 582 9.50 20.69 22.79
C GLU A 582 9.64 20.12 24.20
N ARG A 583 10.63 19.26 24.45
CA ARG A 583 10.99 18.81 25.79
C ARG A 583 11.35 19.99 26.70
N HIS A 584 12.21 20.91 26.24
CA HIS A 584 12.58 22.09 27.02
C HIS A 584 11.39 23.05 27.23
N ARG A 585 10.45 23.16 26.27
CA ARG A 585 9.19 23.87 26.46
C ARG A 585 8.38 23.26 27.60
N MET A 586 8.20 21.94 27.61
CA MET A 586 7.49 21.23 28.69
C MET A 586 8.22 21.33 30.05
N GLU A 587 9.56 21.27 30.07
CA GLU A 587 10.37 21.45 31.28
C GLU A 587 10.22 22.88 31.85
N LEU A 588 10.21 23.90 30.99
CA LEU A 588 9.97 25.30 31.37
C LEU A 588 8.52 25.55 31.82
N GLU A 589 7.52 25.03 31.10
CA GLU A 589 6.11 25.13 31.49
C GLU A 589 5.85 24.44 32.84
N ALA A 590 6.46 23.28 33.09
CA ALA A 590 6.40 22.61 34.39
C ALA A 590 7.07 23.43 35.50
N ALA A 591 8.20 24.10 35.22
CA ALA A 591 8.87 24.98 36.18
C ALA A 591 8.05 26.26 36.49
N ILE A 592 7.47 26.89 35.46
CA ILE A 592 6.59 28.06 35.60
C ILE A 592 5.34 27.68 36.38
N ASN A 593 4.69 26.56 36.06
CA ASN A 593 3.49 26.10 36.77
C ASN A 593 3.76 25.79 38.24
N LYS A 594 4.88 25.11 38.57
CA LYS A 594 5.33 24.94 39.96
C LYS A 594 5.51 26.29 40.64
N ARG A 595 6.20 27.25 40.00
CA ARG A 595 6.44 28.57 40.59
C ARG A 595 5.16 29.40 40.77
N MET A 596 4.17 29.24 39.90
CA MET A 596 2.85 29.85 40.05
C MET A 596 2.07 29.25 41.22
N VAL A 597 2.19 27.93 41.46
CA VAL A 597 1.62 27.28 42.66
C VAL A 597 2.33 27.77 43.93
N ASP A 598 3.66 27.87 43.95
CA ASP A 598 4.43 28.43 45.07
C ASP A 598 3.95 29.86 45.42
N ILE A 599 3.86 30.73 44.40
CA ILE A 599 3.45 32.13 44.55
C ILE A 599 1.99 32.22 45.04
N THR A 600 1.12 31.33 44.58
CA THR A 600 -0.28 31.28 45.04
C THR A 600 -0.36 30.83 46.49
N ALA A 601 0.35 29.77 46.88
CA ALA A 601 0.41 29.31 48.27
C ALA A 601 1.01 30.37 49.22
N GLN A 602 2.05 31.10 48.78
CA GLN A 602 2.62 32.23 49.53
C GLN A 602 1.63 33.40 49.65
N LYS A 603 0.94 33.74 48.56
CA LYS A 603 -0.13 34.76 48.56
C LYS A 603 -1.25 34.39 49.52
N ASP A 604 -1.69 33.13 49.53
CA ASP A 604 -2.80 32.68 50.38
C ASP A 604 -2.39 32.56 51.85
N MET A 605 -1.15 32.16 52.14
CA MET A 605 -0.53 32.29 53.46
C MET A 605 -0.49 33.76 53.95
N LEU A 606 -0.15 34.71 53.06
CA LEU A 606 -0.19 36.14 53.38
C LEU A 606 -1.63 36.66 53.57
N GLN A 607 -2.60 36.16 52.79
CA GLN A 607 -4.02 36.47 52.99
C GLN A 607 -4.55 35.94 54.32
N LEU A 608 -4.14 34.74 54.74
CA LEU A 608 -4.49 34.14 56.02
C LEU A 608 -3.88 34.93 57.18
N LYS A 609 -2.59 35.28 57.11
CA LYS A 609 -1.94 36.17 58.09
C LYS A 609 -2.63 37.54 58.17
N ARG A 610 -3.09 38.09 57.04
CA ARG A 610 -3.85 39.36 57.00
C ARG A 610 -5.24 39.23 57.63
N LYS A 611 -5.91 38.07 57.51
CA LYS A 611 -7.17 37.79 58.23
C LYS A 611 -6.93 37.72 59.73
N TYR A 612 -5.98 36.89 60.15
CA TYR A 612 -5.60 36.74 61.57
C TYR A 612 -5.22 38.08 62.22
N LEU A 613 -4.36 38.89 61.59
CA LEU A 613 -4.03 40.25 62.07
C LEU A 613 -5.23 41.21 62.09
N ALA A 614 -6.24 41.00 61.23
CA ALA A 614 -7.47 41.79 61.25
C ALA A 614 -8.44 41.34 62.34
N GLU A 615 -8.46 40.04 62.66
CA GLU A 615 -9.20 39.40 63.76
C GLU A 615 -8.58 39.81 65.12
N GLU A 616 -7.25 39.72 65.29
CA GLU A 616 -6.53 40.26 66.46
C GLU A 616 -6.82 41.76 66.66
N ARG A 617 -6.77 42.55 65.58
CA ARG A 617 -7.09 43.99 65.62
C ARG A 617 -8.58 44.25 65.93
N ALA A 618 -9.48 43.33 65.58
CA ALA A 618 -10.90 43.42 65.95
C ALA A 618 -11.09 43.08 67.44
N GLN A 619 -10.43 42.03 67.95
CA GLN A 619 -10.42 41.68 69.37
C GLN A 619 -9.84 42.82 70.21
N LEU A 620 -8.67 43.35 69.87
CA LEU A 620 -8.07 44.48 70.58
C LEU A 620 -8.96 45.75 70.55
N ARG A 621 -9.78 45.93 69.51
CA ARG A 621 -10.81 46.99 69.47
C ARG A 621 -11.99 46.69 70.39
N ALA A 622 -12.43 45.44 70.48
CA ALA A 622 -13.44 45.00 71.43
C ALA A 622 -12.95 45.21 72.87
N ASP A 623 -11.76 44.72 73.21
CA ASP A 623 -11.10 44.92 74.51
C ASP A 623 -10.96 46.41 74.89
N ILE A 624 -10.58 47.26 73.92
CA ILE A 624 -10.53 48.71 74.13
C ILE A 624 -11.93 49.27 74.39
N SER A 625 -12.94 48.87 73.62
CA SER A 625 -14.32 49.35 73.80
C SER A 625 -14.94 48.89 75.13
N GLU A 626 -14.64 47.68 75.59
CA GLU A 626 -15.05 47.17 76.90
C GLU A 626 -14.38 47.97 78.03
N ARG A 627 -13.07 48.24 77.91
CA ARG A 627 -12.34 49.08 78.87
C ARG A 627 -12.85 50.53 78.87
N SER A 628 -13.16 51.10 77.71
CA SER A 628 -13.79 52.42 77.59
C SER A 628 -15.16 52.45 78.25
N LEU A 629 -16.02 51.48 77.97
CA LEU A 629 -17.32 51.32 78.64
C LEU A 629 -17.14 51.13 80.16
N LYS A 630 -16.08 50.44 80.60
CA LYS A 630 -15.81 50.25 82.04
C LYS A 630 -15.34 51.54 82.72
N ILE A 631 -14.53 52.35 82.04
CA ILE A 631 -14.15 53.69 82.48
C ILE A 631 -15.38 54.60 82.54
N GLU A 632 -16.27 54.53 81.54
CA GLU A 632 -17.52 55.28 81.50
C GLU A 632 -18.49 54.86 82.62
N GLN A 633 -18.64 53.56 82.90
CA GLN A 633 -19.39 53.06 84.06
C GLN A 633 -18.83 53.58 85.39
N LEU A 634 -17.49 53.60 85.54
CA LEU A 634 -16.83 54.09 86.76
C LEU A 634 -16.97 55.61 86.89
N ARG A 635 -16.86 56.35 85.78
CA ARG A 635 -17.13 57.79 85.73
C ARG A 635 -18.59 58.09 86.07
N ASN A 636 -19.55 57.45 85.42
CA ASN A 636 -20.97 57.67 85.68
C ASN A 636 -21.33 57.32 87.13
N ARG A 637 -20.68 56.30 87.73
CA ARG A 637 -20.81 56.00 89.17
C ARG A 637 -20.20 57.08 90.07
N TYR A 638 -19.08 57.69 89.67
CA TYR A 638 -18.46 58.81 90.38
C TYR A 638 -19.32 60.06 90.28
N ASP A 639 -19.77 60.42 89.08
CA ASP A 639 -20.64 61.56 88.79
C ASP A 639 -22.00 61.41 89.53
N LEU A 640 -22.61 60.21 89.54
CA LEU A 640 -23.78 59.90 90.40
C LEU A 640 -23.48 60.01 91.90
N SER A 641 -22.28 59.63 92.34
CA SER A 641 -21.88 59.79 93.75
C SER A 641 -21.73 61.26 94.14
N LEU A 642 -21.28 62.11 93.21
CA LEU A 642 -21.19 63.57 93.42
C LEU A 642 -22.57 64.23 93.41
N ASP A 643 -23.46 63.84 92.48
CA ASP A 643 -24.83 64.35 92.45
C ASP A 643 -25.64 63.94 93.69
N LEU A 644 -25.38 62.74 94.25
CA LEU A 644 -25.95 62.30 95.54
C LEU A 644 -25.45 63.09 96.76
N LEU A 645 -24.34 63.83 96.67
CA LEU A 645 -23.91 64.77 97.70
C LEU A 645 -24.62 66.14 97.60
N GLY A 646 -25.32 66.40 96.49
CA GLY A 646 -25.99 67.66 96.22
C GLY A 646 -25.05 68.80 95.80
N LYS A 647 -25.65 69.91 95.40
CA LYS A 647 -24.96 71.14 94.99
C LYS A 647 -25.60 72.34 95.70
N ASN A 648 -24.78 73.30 96.13
CA ASN A 648 -25.23 74.58 96.69
C ASN A 648 -25.87 75.46 95.60
N GLU A 649 -26.47 76.59 96.00
CA GLU A 649 -27.05 77.59 95.09
C GLU A 649 -26.01 78.14 94.08
N ASP A 650 -24.75 78.24 94.48
CA ASP A 650 -23.60 78.59 93.61
C ASP A 650 -23.11 77.45 92.69
N GLY A 651 -23.84 76.32 92.62
CA GLY A 651 -23.50 75.15 91.79
C GLY A 651 -22.31 74.30 92.29
N THR A 652 -21.66 74.69 93.39
CA THR A 652 -20.55 73.94 94.01
C THR A 652 -21.05 72.72 94.79
N ILE A 653 -20.32 71.61 94.74
CA ILE A 653 -20.71 70.34 95.38
C ILE A 653 -20.64 70.48 96.91
N VAL A 654 -21.70 70.05 97.62
CA VAL A 654 -21.77 70.24 99.08
C VAL A 654 -20.80 69.27 99.77
N THR A 655 -19.82 69.81 100.49
CA THR A 655 -18.90 68.97 101.26
C THR A 655 -19.60 68.40 102.49
N ALA A 656 -19.36 67.14 102.85
CA ALA A 656 -20.04 66.45 103.96
C ALA A 656 -19.97 67.17 105.33
N THR A 657 -19.03 68.11 105.50
CA THR A 657 -18.93 69.01 106.66
C THR A 657 -20.01 70.11 106.65
N GLN A 658 -20.35 70.67 105.48
CA GLN A 658 -21.36 71.74 105.34
C GLN A 658 -22.77 71.21 105.64
N ILE A 659 -23.14 70.02 105.14
CA ILE A 659 -24.45 69.39 105.41
C ILE A 659 -24.69 69.24 106.91
N LYS A 660 -23.65 68.90 107.69
CA LYS A 660 -23.71 68.79 109.16
C LYS A 660 -23.82 70.14 109.87
N ILE A 661 -23.36 71.23 109.25
CA ILE A 661 -23.50 72.59 109.79
C ILE A 661 -24.92 73.13 109.50
N GLN A 662 -25.42 72.95 108.27
CA GLN A 662 -26.78 73.34 107.90
C GLN A 662 -27.84 72.63 108.76
N THR A 663 -27.77 71.29 108.85
CA THR A 663 -28.72 70.53 109.69
C THR A 663 -28.61 70.85 111.19
N ALA A 664 -27.49 71.39 111.67
CA ALA A 664 -27.38 71.91 113.02
C ALA A 664 -28.01 73.32 113.17
N GLN A 665 -27.90 74.17 112.14
CA GLN A 665 -28.53 75.49 112.09
C GLN A 665 -30.05 75.42 111.95
N GLU A 666 -30.58 74.60 111.05
CA GLU A 666 -32.02 74.36 110.87
C GLU A 666 -32.65 73.85 112.17
N LYS A 667 -31.99 72.91 112.86
CA LYS A 667 -32.45 72.36 114.14
C LYS A 667 -32.46 73.39 115.28
N TYR A 668 -31.63 74.43 115.20
CA TYR A 668 -31.69 75.57 116.12
C TYR A 668 -32.82 76.54 115.78
N MET A 669 -33.03 76.84 114.49
CA MET A 669 -34.11 77.70 114.01
C MET A 669 -35.50 77.13 114.34
N LEU A 670 -35.74 75.85 114.03
CA LEU A 670 -37.01 75.17 114.33
C LEU A 670 -37.34 75.12 115.83
N LEU A 671 -36.32 75.06 116.70
CA LEU A 671 -36.49 75.10 118.16
C LEU A 671 -36.94 76.49 118.65
N ARG A 672 -36.51 77.55 117.95
CA ARG A 672 -36.94 78.93 118.20
C ARG A 672 -38.35 79.19 117.68
N GLU A 673 -38.65 78.76 116.46
CA GLU A 673 -40.01 78.90 115.89
C GLU A 673 -41.05 78.14 116.71
N GLY A 674 -40.73 76.92 117.17
CA GLY A 674 -41.59 76.13 118.06
C GLY A 674 -41.86 76.80 119.42
N SER A 675 -40.92 77.57 119.95
CA SER A 675 -41.12 78.33 121.20
C SER A 675 -41.89 79.64 120.99
N GLU A 676 -41.69 80.33 119.86
CA GLU A 676 -42.49 81.52 119.49
C GLU A 676 -43.95 81.16 119.10
N LEU A 677 -44.20 79.96 118.55
CA LEU A 677 -45.54 79.44 118.29
C LEU A 677 -46.31 79.11 119.58
N ASN A 678 -45.66 78.48 120.56
CA ASN A 678 -46.29 78.11 121.83
C ASN A 678 -46.86 79.34 122.59
N VAL A 679 -46.16 80.47 122.54
CA VAL A 679 -46.61 81.75 123.14
C VAL A 679 -47.83 82.33 122.42
N LYS A 680 -47.99 82.06 121.11
CA LYS A 680 -49.16 82.50 120.32
C LYS A 680 -50.39 81.62 120.57
N ILE A 681 -50.19 80.32 120.75
CA ILE A 681 -51.27 79.35 121.07
C ILE A 681 -51.94 79.72 122.41
N LEU A 682 -51.15 79.93 123.47
CA LEU A 682 -51.69 80.24 124.80
C LEU A 682 -52.59 81.49 124.85
N LYS A 683 -52.31 82.51 124.02
CA LYS A 683 -53.19 83.69 123.91
C LYS A 683 -54.49 83.40 123.18
N ALA A 684 -54.45 82.62 122.09
CA ALA A 684 -55.64 82.24 121.34
C ALA A 684 -56.62 81.41 122.20
N GLU A 685 -56.12 80.61 123.15
CA GLU A 685 -56.94 79.83 124.09
C GLU A 685 -57.62 80.66 125.19
N GLU A 686 -57.16 81.88 125.45
CA GLU A 686 -57.83 82.85 126.33
C GLU A 686 -58.91 83.63 125.56
N ASP A 687 -58.59 84.15 124.37
CA ASP A 687 -59.52 84.91 123.52
C ASP A 687 -60.75 84.06 123.10
N LEU A 688 -60.57 82.76 122.83
CA LEU A 688 -61.67 81.84 122.50
C LEU A 688 -62.72 81.75 123.63
N LYS A 689 -62.31 81.79 124.90
CA LYS A 689 -63.23 81.73 126.06
C LYS A 689 -64.03 83.02 126.27
N ALA A 690 -63.50 84.16 125.81
CA ALA A 690 -64.22 85.43 125.82
C ALA A 690 -65.31 85.47 124.73
N LEU A 691 -64.97 85.01 123.52
CA LEU A 691 -65.87 84.97 122.36
C LEU A 691 -67.06 83.99 122.54
N GLU A 692 -66.82 82.81 123.11
CA GLU A 692 -67.89 81.80 123.29
C GLU A 692 -69.03 82.31 124.22
N ASN A 693 -68.68 83.15 125.20
CA ASN A 693 -69.66 83.73 126.13
C ASN A 693 -70.45 84.90 125.51
N THR A 694 -69.84 85.70 124.62
CA THR A 694 -70.57 86.78 123.92
C THR A 694 -71.55 86.21 122.88
N LEU A 695 -71.17 85.13 122.19
CA LEU A 695 -72.00 84.47 121.18
C LEU A 695 -73.36 83.98 121.75
N LYS A 696 -73.33 83.39 122.95
CA LYS A 696 -74.52 82.82 123.61
C LYS A 696 -75.56 83.87 123.98
N VAL A 697 -75.13 85.07 124.39
CA VAL A 697 -76.05 86.18 124.71
C VAL A 697 -76.62 86.82 123.43
N MET A 698 -75.79 87.00 122.39
CA MET A 698 -76.24 87.62 121.14
C MET A 698 -77.29 86.79 120.41
N ASN A 699 -77.12 85.45 120.36
CA ASN A 699 -78.06 84.56 119.66
C ASN A 699 -79.47 84.59 120.28
N TYR A 700 -79.58 84.59 121.62
CA TYR A 700 -80.86 84.59 122.32
C TYR A 700 -81.71 85.85 122.06
N ALA A 701 -81.07 87.01 121.88
CA ALA A 701 -81.74 88.25 121.49
C ALA A 701 -82.17 88.24 120.01
N ASN A 702 -81.34 87.70 119.12
CA ASN A 702 -81.58 87.64 117.68
C ASN A 702 -82.79 86.76 117.33
N ASP A 703 -82.91 85.59 117.96
CA ASP A 703 -83.99 84.63 117.74
C ASP A 703 -85.38 85.12 118.18
N LYS A 704 -85.46 86.23 118.93
CA LYS A 704 -86.72 86.88 119.29
C LYS A 704 -87.11 88.00 118.31
N TYR A 705 -86.13 88.67 117.69
CA TYR A 705 -86.39 89.68 116.66
C TYR A 705 -86.65 89.08 115.27
N LYS A 706 -85.92 88.03 114.87
CA LYS A 706 -86.04 87.41 113.53
C LYS A 706 -87.43 86.82 113.23
N ARG A 707 -88.19 86.43 114.26
CA ARG A 707 -89.57 85.92 114.10
C ARG A 707 -90.62 86.98 113.73
N GLY A 708 -90.25 88.26 113.63
CA GLY A 708 -91.17 89.35 113.28
C GLY A 708 -91.30 89.69 111.79
N PHE A 709 -90.36 89.26 110.92
CA PHE A 709 -90.23 89.79 109.54
C PHE A 709 -89.91 88.71 108.49
N GLN A 710 -90.69 87.63 108.45
CA GLN A 710 -90.53 86.54 107.47
C GLN A 710 -91.15 86.87 106.09
N LYS A 711 -90.35 86.89 105.02
CA LYS A 711 -90.79 86.60 103.61
C LYS A 711 -89.61 86.55 102.61
N VAL A 712 -89.65 85.56 101.69
CA VAL A 712 -89.00 85.54 100.34
C VAL A 712 -87.45 85.49 100.32
N GLU A 713 -86.73 84.66 99.54
CA GLU A 713 -86.99 83.41 98.76
C GLU A 713 -85.62 82.69 98.50
N ASP A 714 -85.61 81.58 97.73
CA ASP A 714 -84.54 80.55 97.73
C ASP A 714 -83.47 80.60 96.58
N GLU A 715 -82.50 79.67 96.70
CA GLU A 715 -81.42 79.23 95.78
C GLU A 715 -80.07 79.99 95.72
N ASN A 716 -78.97 79.23 95.58
CA ASN A 716 -77.56 79.67 95.65
C ASN A 716 -76.66 78.82 94.71
N PRO A 717 -75.76 79.41 93.88
CA PRO A 717 -75.19 78.75 92.70
C PRO A 717 -74.11 77.65 92.91
N ASP A 718 -73.58 77.46 94.11
CA ASP A 718 -72.35 76.64 94.31
C ASP A 718 -72.49 75.14 93.95
N MET A 719 -73.70 74.59 93.96
CA MET A 719 -73.93 73.16 93.70
C MET A 719 -73.59 72.72 92.26
N VAL A 720 -73.76 73.60 91.27
CA VAL A 720 -73.58 73.26 89.84
C VAL A 720 -72.09 73.14 89.45
N ALA A 721 -71.18 73.75 90.22
CA ALA A 721 -69.75 73.73 89.93
C ALA A 721 -69.10 72.37 90.21
N MET A 722 -69.62 71.60 91.18
CA MET A 722 -69.00 70.37 91.68
C MET A 722 -69.17 69.20 90.70
N GLU A 723 -70.38 68.99 90.21
CA GLU A 723 -70.78 67.85 89.37
C GLU A 723 -70.00 67.76 88.05
N ASN A 724 -69.68 68.92 87.45
CA ASN A 724 -68.91 69.02 86.21
C ASN A 724 -67.47 68.50 86.34
N ILE A 725 -66.79 68.79 87.46
CA ILE A 725 -65.39 68.39 87.68
C ILE A 725 -65.27 66.85 87.81
N GLN A 726 -66.27 66.22 88.43
CA GLN A 726 -66.29 64.78 88.66
C GLN A 726 -66.47 63.97 87.36
N ALA A 727 -67.13 64.54 86.34
CA ALA A 727 -67.36 63.89 85.06
C ALA A 727 -66.08 63.75 84.19
N ASP A 728 -65.15 64.72 84.25
CA ASP A 728 -63.94 64.69 83.41
C ASP A 728 -62.84 63.77 83.95
N TYR A 729 -62.73 63.64 85.28
CA TYR A 729 -61.79 62.70 85.91
C TYR A 729 -62.01 61.24 85.43
N CYS A 730 -63.27 60.81 85.33
CA CYS A 730 -63.61 59.46 84.86
C CYS A 730 -63.21 59.19 83.40
N LYS A 731 -63.25 60.21 82.53
CA LYS A 731 -62.89 60.07 81.11
C LYS A 731 -61.39 59.78 80.94
N ALA A 732 -60.53 60.50 81.69
CA ALA A 732 -59.08 60.33 81.64
C ALA A 732 -58.63 58.93 82.08
N VAL A 733 -59.24 58.37 83.12
CA VAL A 733 -58.92 57.03 83.64
C VAL A 733 -59.26 55.93 82.63
N ALA A 734 -60.35 56.09 81.86
CA ALA A 734 -60.73 55.12 80.83
C ALA A 734 -59.71 55.05 79.69
N ALA A 735 -59.25 56.21 79.18
CA ALA A 735 -58.27 56.29 78.09
C ALA A 735 -56.90 55.72 78.47
N LEU A 736 -56.50 55.82 79.74
CA LEU A 736 -55.23 55.24 80.22
C LEU A 736 -55.29 53.70 80.29
N LYS A 737 -56.49 53.11 80.38
CA LYS A 737 -56.69 51.67 80.52
C LYS A 737 -56.59 50.91 79.18
N SER A 738 -57.02 51.50 78.06
CA SER A 738 -56.87 50.88 76.72
C SER A 738 -55.40 50.78 76.32
N VAL A 739 -54.65 51.87 76.40
CA VAL A 739 -53.22 51.93 76.02
C VAL A 739 -52.36 50.88 76.74
N ARG A 740 -52.71 50.53 77.99
CA ARG A 740 -52.04 49.45 78.74
C ARG A 740 -52.36 48.05 78.21
N SER A 741 -53.56 47.84 77.68
CA SER A 741 -53.97 46.58 77.05
C SER A 741 -53.26 46.38 75.70
N ASP A 742 -53.18 47.45 74.90
CA ASP A 742 -52.53 47.42 73.59
C ASP A 742 -51.02 47.14 73.72
N LEU A 743 -50.37 47.72 74.73
CA LEU A 743 -48.95 47.47 75.02
C LEU A 743 -48.69 46.00 75.41
N ALA A 744 -49.54 45.41 76.24
CA ALA A 744 -49.41 44.01 76.67
C ALA A 744 -49.49 43.02 75.48
N SER A 745 -50.50 43.18 74.61
CA SER A 745 -50.66 42.34 73.43
C SER A 745 -49.47 42.47 72.46
N ASN A 746 -48.92 43.68 72.27
CA ASN A 746 -47.73 43.87 71.44
C ASN A 746 -46.46 43.23 72.03
N THR A 747 -46.32 43.17 73.36
CA THR A 747 -45.20 42.45 73.99
C THR A 747 -45.31 40.93 73.88
N GLU A 748 -46.52 40.38 73.89
CA GLU A 748 -46.79 38.94 73.72
C GLU A 748 -46.47 38.49 72.27
N ASN A 749 -47.00 39.20 71.27
CA ASN A 749 -46.69 38.97 69.85
C ASN A 749 -45.17 39.00 69.54
N LEU A 750 -44.40 39.84 70.24
CA LEU A 750 -42.94 39.93 70.10
C LEU A 750 -42.18 38.77 70.76
N HIS A 751 -42.79 38.07 71.71
CA HIS A 751 -42.22 36.88 72.33
C HIS A 751 -42.34 35.68 71.37
N ASP A 752 -43.56 35.42 70.88
CA ASP A 752 -43.88 34.33 69.95
C ASP A 752 -43.03 34.39 68.67
N LEU A 753 -42.87 35.60 68.09
CA LEU A 753 -42.01 35.82 66.93
C LEU A 753 -40.52 35.53 67.19
N ASN A 754 -40.03 35.70 68.42
CA ASN A 754 -38.67 35.31 68.78
C ASN A 754 -38.54 33.80 68.96
N GLU A 755 -39.53 33.14 69.59
CA GLU A 755 -39.48 31.69 69.77
C GLU A 755 -39.58 30.95 68.42
N CYS A 756 -40.48 31.38 67.54
CA CYS A 756 -40.57 30.87 66.17
C CYS A 756 -39.26 31.06 65.38
N ARG A 757 -38.48 32.13 65.64
CA ARG A 757 -37.15 32.28 65.02
C ARG A 757 -36.16 31.25 65.57
N GLU A 758 -36.06 31.12 66.90
CA GLU A 758 -35.17 30.14 67.53
C GLU A 758 -35.45 28.69 67.08
N GLN A 759 -36.73 28.32 66.90
CA GLN A 759 -37.11 27.00 66.42
C GLN A 759 -36.64 26.76 64.96
N ASN A 760 -36.73 27.78 64.09
CA ASN A 760 -36.20 27.72 62.72
C ASN A 760 -34.66 27.65 62.68
N ASP A 761 -33.97 28.44 63.51
CA ASP A 761 -32.50 28.43 63.61
C ASP A 761 -32.00 27.03 64.04
N LYS A 762 -32.65 26.40 65.03
CA LYS A 762 -32.35 25.02 65.49
C LYS A 762 -32.62 23.97 64.41
N ALA A 763 -33.70 24.11 63.63
CA ALA A 763 -33.99 23.21 62.51
C ALA A 763 -32.94 23.32 61.39
N LEU A 764 -32.47 24.54 61.10
CA LEU A 764 -31.43 24.79 60.11
C LEU A 764 -30.10 24.12 60.51
N GLU A 765 -29.69 24.20 61.77
CA GLU A 765 -28.49 23.49 62.25
C GLU A 765 -28.59 21.96 62.07
N GLN A 766 -29.73 21.37 62.41
CA GLN A 766 -29.93 19.92 62.30
C GLN A 766 -29.84 19.47 60.84
N ALA A 767 -30.47 20.20 59.91
CA ALA A 767 -30.36 19.94 58.47
C ALA A 767 -28.92 20.06 57.95
N GLN A 768 -28.12 20.99 58.50
CA GLN A 768 -26.71 21.13 58.13
C GLN A 768 -25.84 19.96 58.65
N LYS A 769 -26.10 19.46 59.87
CA LYS A 769 -25.40 18.28 60.44
C LYS A 769 -25.66 17.03 59.60
N VAL A 770 -26.94 16.71 59.35
CA VAL A 770 -27.35 15.54 58.52
C VAL A 770 -26.72 15.58 57.11
N ARG A 771 -26.58 16.77 56.51
CA ARG A 771 -25.92 16.95 55.21
C ARG A 771 -24.41 16.65 55.26
N LEU A 772 -23.72 17.01 56.35
CA LEU A 772 -22.30 16.69 56.55
C LEU A 772 -22.10 15.19 56.78
N ASP A 773 -22.90 14.58 57.65
CA ASP A 773 -22.85 13.14 57.92
C ASP A 773 -23.08 12.32 56.63
N SER A 774 -24.04 12.76 55.80
CA SER A 774 -24.34 12.17 54.49
C SER A 774 -23.16 12.28 53.52
N ASN A 775 -22.45 13.40 53.51
CA ASN A 775 -21.24 13.59 52.70
C ASN A 775 -20.10 12.66 53.13
N ASP A 776 -19.90 12.47 54.43
CA ASP A 776 -18.86 11.59 54.97
C ASP A 776 -19.17 10.10 54.76
N VAL A 777 -20.46 9.72 54.64
CA VAL A 777 -20.86 8.41 54.10
C VAL A 777 -20.52 8.30 52.62
N LEU A 778 -20.82 9.32 51.81
CA LEU A 778 -20.54 9.34 50.37
C LEU A 778 -19.03 9.20 50.06
N LEU A 779 -18.18 9.89 50.82
CA LEU A 779 -16.72 9.79 50.71
C LEU A 779 -16.19 8.39 51.07
N ARG A 780 -16.78 7.71 52.08
CA ARG A 780 -16.46 6.31 52.41
C ARG A 780 -16.82 5.37 51.26
N ILE A 781 -18.03 5.48 50.72
CA ILE A 781 -18.48 4.67 49.57
C ILE A 781 -17.58 4.88 48.34
N GLN A 782 -17.20 6.13 48.03
CA GLN A 782 -16.26 6.40 46.93
C GLN A 782 -14.89 5.73 47.13
N LYS A 783 -14.36 5.76 48.36
CA LYS A 783 -13.09 5.07 48.69
C LYS A 783 -13.22 3.56 48.57
N GLU A 784 -14.31 2.97 49.06
CA GLU A 784 -14.57 1.53 48.97
C GLU A 784 -14.72 1.05 47.52
N LEU A 785 -15.40 1.82 46.67
CA LEU A 785 -15.51 1.53 45.23
C LEU A 785 -14.15 1.59 44.52
N LEU A 786 -13.26 2.53 44.88
CA LEU A 786 -11.90 2.56 44.37
C LEU A 786 -11.10 1.32 44.83
N ASP A 787 -11.17 0.97 46.12
CA ASP A 787 -10.49 -0.20 46.66
C ASP A 787 -10.99 -1.52 46.01
N GLN A 788 -12.30 -1.66 45.80
CA GLN A 788 -12.89 -2.77 45.04
C GLN A 788 -12.35 -2.82 43.60
N ARG A 789 -12.26 -1.67 42.92
CA ARG A 789 -11.72 -1.58 41.55
C ARG A 789 -10.26 -2.04 41.48
N THR A 790 -9.42 -1.71 42.47
CA THR A 790 -8.03 -2.23 42.51
C THR A 790 -7.94 -3.72 42.86
N LYS A 791 -8.93 -4.28 43.58
CA LYS A 791 -9.01 -5.72 43.88
C LYS A 791 -9.40 -6.50 42.62
N ILE A 792 -10.42 -6.06 41.88
CA ILE A 792 -10.84 -6.64 40.60
C ILE A 792 -9.66 -6.62 39.60
N GLN A 793 -8.97 -5.48 39.46
CA GLN A 793 -7.80 -5.37 38.58
C GLN A 793 -6.60 -6.24 39.00
N ARG A 794 -6.54 -6.76 40.24
CA ARG A 794 -5.55 -7.76 40.67
C ARG A 794 -6.03 -9.17 40.30
N ALA A 795 -7.25 -9.53 40.70
CA ALA A 795 -7.87 -10.81 40.38
C ALA A 795 -7.89 -11.08 38.86
N GLU A 796 -8.20 -10.08 38.03
CA GLU A 796 -8.11 -10.20 36.57
C GLU A 796 -6.70 -10.55 36.06
N ARG A 797 -5.64 -9.98 36.65
CA ARG A 797 -4.26 -10.24 36.25
C ARG A 797 -3.82 -11.63 36.69
N GLU A 798 -4.18 -12.03 37.90
CA GLU A 798 -3.93 -13.36 38.44
C GLU A 798 -4.68 -14.44 37.64
N LEU A 799 -5.94 -14.21 37.27
CA LEU A 799 -6.72 -15.07 36.36
C LEU A 799 -6.08 -15.16 34.96
N LYS A 800 -5.64 -14.03 34.39
CA LYS A 800 -4.93 -14.01 33.09
C LYS A 800 -3.57 -14.73 33.15
N LEU A 801 -2.92 -14.79 34.31
CA LEU A 801 -1.71 -15.59 34.53
C LEU A 801 -2.04 -17.09 34.74
N ALA A 802 -3.08 -17.41 35.51
CA ALA A 802 -3.53 -18.78 35.75
C ALA A 802 -3.99 -19.47 34.45
N ILE A 803 -4.76 -18.77 33.60
CA ILE A 803 -5.19 -19.28 32.28
C ILE A 803 -3.97 -19.54 31.37
N LYS A 804 -2.94 -18.68 31.41
CA LYS A 804 -1.67 -18.93 30.69
C LYS A 804 -0.92 -20.13 31.24
N ALA A 805 -0.88 -20.30 32.57
CA ALA A 805 -0.22 -21.43 33.22
C ALA A 805 -0.94 -22.77 32.96
N ALA A 806 -2.28 -22.77 32.85
CA ALA A 806 -3.05 -23.94 32.45
C ALA A 806 -2.75 -24.35 30.99
N LYS A 807 -2.80 -23.40 30.06
CA LYS A 807 -2.42 -23.61 28.64
C LYS A 807 -0.96 -24.07 28.45
N ALA A 808 -0.07 -23.81 29.41
CA ALA A 808 1.31 -24.29 29.38
C ALA A 808 1.51 -25.70 29.97
N LYS A 809 0.47 -26.31 30.57
CA LYS A 809 0.52 -27.66 31.17
C LYS A 809 -0.26 -28.73 30.40
N THR A 810 -1.06 -28.33 29.42
CA THR A 810 -1.91 -29.24 28.62
C THR A 810 -1.88 -28.83 27.16
N ASN A 811 -1.32 -29.70 26.31
CA ASN A 811 -1.21 -29.48 24.86
C ASN A 811 -2.42 -30.03 24.06
N ASP A 812 -3.54 -30.27 24.74
CA ASP A 812 -4.77 -30.83 24.17
C ASP A 812 -5.88 -29.78 24.25
N ASP A 813 -6.22 -29.21 23.09
CA ASP A 813 -7.17 -28.08 22.98
C ASP A 813 -8.62 -28.50 23.31
N ASP A 814 -9.02 -29.74 23.07
CA ASP A 814 -10.37 -30.22 23.42
C ASP A 814 -10.51 -30.39 24.94
N LEU A 815 -9.46 -30.90 25.60
CA LEU A 815 -9.43 -30.98 27.06
C LEU A 815 -9.44 -29.58 27.70
N MET A 816 -8.68 -28.63 27.14
CA MET A 816 -8.72 -27.21 27.54
C MET A 816 -10.07 -26.55 27.29
N LEU A 817 -10.77 -26.90 26.20
CA LEU A 817 -12.12 -26.40 25.91
C LEU A 817 -13.16 -26.96 26.89
N ILE A 818 -13.01 -28.22 27.32
CA ILE A 818 -13.84 -28.82 28.38
C ILE A 818 -13.57 -28.14 29.72
N PHE A 819 -12.30 -27.95 30.13
CA PHE A 819 -11.96 -27.22 31.35
C PHE A 819 -12.45 -25.77 31.33
N GLN A 820 -12.37 -25.07 30.19
CA GLN A 820 -12.87 -23.70 30.11
C GLN A 820 -14.41 -23.64 30.11
N LYS A 821 -15.11 -24.65 29.58
CA LYS A 821 -16.57 -24.78 29.73
C LYS A 821 -16.96 -25.08 31.19
N ASP A 822 -16.30 -26.02 31.85
CA ASP A 822 -16.54 -26.37 33.27
C ASP A 822 -16.24 -25.19 34.22
N LEU A 823 -15.14 -24.45 33.98
CA LEU A 823 -14.82 -23.23 34.71
C LEU A 823 -15.91 -22.16 34.51
N ASN A 824 -16.34 -21.90 33.27
CA ASN A 824 -17.41 -20.95 32.98
C ASN A 824 -18.76 -21.39 33.60
N LEU A 825 -19.03 -22.70 33.66
CA LEU A 825 -20.26 -23.25 34.24
C LEU A 825 -20.26 -23.07 35.76
N LYS A 826 -19.14 -23.37 36.43
CA LYS A 826 -18.93 -23.06 37.87
C LYS A 826 -19.00 -21.56 38.16
N GLU A 827 -18.43 -20.72 37.30
CA GLU A 827 -18.51 -19.25 37.43
C GLU A 827 -19.93 -18.71 37.17
N LEU A 828 -20.79 -19.47 36.48
CA LEU A 828 -22.23 -19.17 36.34
C LEU A 828 -23.03 -19.68 37.54
N GLU A 829 -22.74 -20.88 38.04
CA GLU A 829 -23.32 -21.42 39.28
C GLU A 829 -23.00 -20.53 40.48
N GLU A 830 -21.75 -20.08 40.62
CA GLU A 830 -21.30 -19.18 41.69
C GLU A 830 -21.95 -17.79 41.57
N ARG A 831 -22.08 -17.23 40.36
CA ARG A 831 -22.86 -16.00 40.13
C ARG A 831 -24.33 -16.17 40.51
N ASN A 832 -24.95 -17.29 40.14
CA ASN A 832 -26.36 -17.56 40.44
C ASN A 832 -26.56 -17.78 41.96
N SER A 833 -25.63 -18.47 42.62
CA SER A 833 -25.57 -18.63 44.07
C SER A 833 -25.43 -17.28 44.79
N ASN A 834 -24.51 -16.41 44.35
CA ASN A 834 -24.33 -15.06 44.89
C ASN A 834 -25.56 -14.16 44.64
N ALA A 835 -26.22 -14.28 43.49
CA ALA A 835 -27.48 -13.57 43.22
C ALA A 835 -28.62 -14.04 44.15
N LEU A 836 -28.74 -15.36 44.38
CA LEU A 836 -29.69 -15.93 45.33
C LEU A 836 -29.35 -15.58 46.79
N GLN A 837 -28.07 -15.44 47.14
CA GLN A 837 -27.61 -14.96 48.45
C GLN A 837 -27.97 -13.49 48.64
N HIS A 838 -27.70 -12.61 47.68
CA HIS A 838 -28.10 -11.20 47.76
C HIS A 838 -29.63 -11.02 47.78
N LEU A 839 -30.40 -11.89 47.10
CA LEU A 839 -31.85 -11.93 47.25
C LEU A 839 -32.28 -12.37 48.65
N ALA A 840 -31.55 -13.28 49.32
CA ALA A 840 -31.79 -13.63 50.71
C ALA A 840 -31.42 -12.49 51.68
N ASP A 841 -30.29 -11.80 51.46
CA ASP A 841 -29.85 -10.65 52.26
C ASP A 841 -30.88 -9.49 52.15
N LEU A 842 -31.38 -9.20 50.94
CA LEU A 842 -32.43 -8.21 50.69
C LEU A 842 -33.76 -8.57 51.39
N VAL A 843 -34.08 -9.86 51.46
CA VAL A 843 -35.27 -10.41 52.14
C VAL A 843 -35.13 -10.36 53.67
N GLU A 844 -33.92 -10.52 54.22
CA GLU A 844 -33.67 -10.30 55.65
C GLU A 844 -33.76 -8.81 56.03
N GLN A 845 -33.35 -7.90 55.13
CA GLN A 845 -33.43 -6.45 55.35
C GLN A 845 -34.84 -5.85 55.15
N ASN A 846 -35.65 -6.42 54.25
CA ASN A 846 -36.99 -5.93 53.91
C ASN A 846 -38.04 -7.05 54.05
N THR A 847 -38.50 -7.27 55.27
CA THR A 847 -39.39 -8.39 55.64
C THR A 847 -40.73 -8.41 54.87
N GLU A 848 -41.23 -7.27 54.41
CA GLU A 848 -42.44 -7.19 53.58
C GLU A 848 -42.27 -7.86 52.21
N LEU A 849 -41.07 -7.79 51.62
CA LEU A 849 -40.76 -8.40 50.33
C LEU A 849 -40.54 -9.92 50.44
N ALA A 850 -40.28 -10.44 51.65
CA ALA A 850 -39.94 -11.83 51.91
C ALA A 850 -40.95 -12.82 51.31
N ALA A 851 -42.25 -12.56 51.48
CA ALA A 851 -43.31 -13.42 50.97
C ALA A 851 -43.39 -13.42 49.43
N SER A 852 -43.22 -12.25 48.80
CA SER A 852 -43.29 -12.10 47.34
C SER A 852 -42.08 -12.72 46.65
N VAL A 853 -40.86 -12.44 47.13
CA VAL A 853 -39.62 -12.98 46.57
C VAL A 853 -39.55 -14.50 46.76
N SER A 854 -39.89 -15.01 47.96
CA SER A 854 -39.91 -16.45 48.22
C SER A 854 -40.92 -17.17 47.31
N LYS A 855 -42.10 -16.60 47.08
CA LYS A 855 -43.11 -17.14 46.16
C LYS A 855 -42.57 -17.22 44.72
N HIS A 856 -42.06 -16.12 44.17
CA HIS A 856 -41.55 -16.09 42.80
C HIS A 856 -40.37 -17.03 42.58
N CYS A 857 -39.46 -17.16 43.54
CA CYS A 857 -38.37 -18.14 43.46
C CYS A 857 -38.90 -19.58 43.49
N TYR A 858 -39.85 -19.89 44.37
CA TYR A 858 -40.45 -21.23 44.46
C TYR A 858 -41.23 -21.60 43.19
N GLU A 859 -41.99 -20.67 42.61
CA GLU A 859 -42.69 -20.83 41.31
C GLU A 859 -41.73 -21.06 40.12
N ARG A 860 -40.46 -20.66 40.27
CA ARG A 860 -39.38 -20.92 39.29
C ARG A 860 -38.48 -22.09 39.67
N GLY A 861 -38.81 -22.85 40.72
CA GLY A 861 -38.04 -24.02 41.19
C GLY A 861 -36.74 -23.67 41.92
N LEU A 862 -36.50 -22.40 42.24
CA LEU A 862 -35.30 -21.93 42.93
C LEU A 862 -35.52 -21.84 44.44
N ARG A 863 -34.59 -22.37 45.23
CA ARG A 863 -34.56 -22.19 46.70
C ARG A 863 -33.54 -21.12 47.08
N LEU A 864 -33.93 -20.19 47.95
CA LEU A 864 -32.99 -19.26 48.58
C LEU A 864 -32.06 -20.04 49.54
N PRO A 865 -30.75 -19.70 49.62
CA PRO A 865 -29.84 -20.24 50.62
C PRO A 865 -30.28 -19.92 52.06
N LEU A 866 -30.03 -20.86 52.99
CA LEU A 866 -30.12 -20.54 54.42
C LEU A 866 -28.86 -19.79 54.87
N ILE A 867 -29.04 -18.54 55.29
CA ILE A 867 -27.97 -17.66 55.76
C ILE A 867 -27.36 -18.22 57.06
N LYS A 868 -26.21 -18.88 56.96
CA LYS A 868 -25.42 -19.31 58.13
C LYS A 868 -24.64 -18.11 58.69
N ARG A 869 -25.19 -17.44 59.71
CA ARG A 869 -24.56 -16.30 60.39
C ARG A 869 -23.20 -16.65 61.01
N THR A 870 -22.12 -16.44 60.26
CA THR A 870 -20.73 -16.57 60.71
C THR A 870 -20.34 -15.37 61.59
N LYS A 871 -20.24 -15.60 62.91
CA LYS A 871 -19.72 -14.59 63.85
C LYS A 871 -18.23 -14.37 63.65
N SER A 872 -17.84 -13.36 62.88
CA SER A 872 -16.44 -12.94 62.74
C SER A 872 -16.00 -12.08 63.93
N GLN A 873 -15.31 -12.68 64.90
CA GLN A 873 -14.38 -11.93 65.74
C GLN A 873 -13.14 -11.57 64.91
N ILE A 874 -12.81 -10.29 64.83
CA ILE A 874 -11.44 -9.77 64.67
C ILE A 874 -11.44 -8.35 65.25
N SER A 875 -10.61 -8.11 66.25
CA SER A 875 -10.33 -6.78 66.78
C SER A 875 -9.14 -6.17 66.06
N TRP A 876 -9.20 -4.89 65.71
CA TRP A 876 -8.01 -4.09 65.45
C TRP A 876 -7.82 -3.09 66.57
N ARG A 877 -6.70 -3.23 67.29
CA ARG A 877 -6.19 -2.18 68.18
C ARG A 877 -5.54 -1.09 67.33
N SER A 878 -5.72 0.16 67.74
CA SER A 878 -4.73 1.22 67.55
C SER A 878 -4.64 1.97 68.87
N GLU A 879 -3.45 2.05 69.45
CA GLU A 879 -3.21 2.56 70.79
C GLU A 879 -2.83 4.06 70.78
N ASN A 880 -2.75 4.64 71.98
CA ASN A 880 -2.41 6.03 72.30
C ASN A 880 -3.50 7.07 71.95
N SER A 881 -3.84 8.00 72.84
CA SER A 881 -3.07 8.56 73.96
C SER A 881 -3.80 8.61 75.32
N HIS A 882 -3.06 8.95 76.37
CA HIS A 882 -3.54 9.35 77.71
C HIS A 882 -4.60 10.47 77.64
N GLY A 883 -5.47 10.70 78.65
CA GLY A 883 -5.51 10.16 80.02
C GLY A 883 -5.58 11.29 81.07
N THR A 884 -5.91 10.96 82.33
CA THR A 884 -6.19 11.91 83.46
C THR A 884 -7.57 12.61 83.33
N GLU A 885 -8.65 12.23 84.02
CA GLU A 885 -8.94 12.00 85.45
C GLU A 885 -9.35 13.26 86.26
N TYR A 886 -10.67 13.45 86.42
CA TYR A 886 -11.35 13.92 87.65
C TYR A 886 -12.86 13.59 87.47
N SER A 887 -13.65 12.91 88.31
CA SER A 887 -13.75 12.60 89.76
C SER A 887 -15.10 13.15 90.28
N GLY A 888 -15.79 12.42 91.18
CA GLY A 888 -17.22 12.64 91.53
C GLY A 888 -18.16 11.76 90.68
N ARG A 889 -18.90 10.74 91.14
CA ARG A 889 -19.47 10.38 92.47
C ARG A 889 -20.46 11.40 93.08
N VAL A 890 -21.61 11.02 93.63
CA VAL A 890 -22.43 9.77 93.54
C VAL A 890 -23.81 10.01 94.20
N ASP A 891 -24.88 9.29 93.79
CA ASP A 891 -26.15 9.04 94.54
C ASP A 891 -27.04 10.26 94.94
N THR A 892 -28.36 10.16 95.27
CA THR A 892 -29.37 9.07 95.37
C THR A 892 -30.82 9.63 95.33
N ILE A 893 -31.84 8.75 95.14
CA ILE A 893 -33.23 8.79 95.69
C ILE A 893 -34.13 10.03 95.37
N SER A 894 -35.40 10.01 94.92
CA SER A 894 -36.45 9.04 94.51
C SER A 894 -37.81 9.36 95.19
N SER A 895 -38.91 9.18 94.43
CA SER A 895 -40.34 9.24 94.83
C SER A 895 -40.97 10.64 95.00
N LYS A 896 -42.24 10.92 94.63
CA LYS A 896 -43.49 10.10 94.53
C LYS A 896 -44.47 10.57 93.43
N GLN A 897 -45.48 9.72 93.14
CA GLN A 897 -46.83 10.02 92.57
C GLN A 897 -46.90 10.69 91.18
N ALA A 898 -47.44 10.12 90.08
CA ALA A 898 -48.30 8.96 89.78
C ALA A 898 -49.84 9.16 89.74
N SER A 899 -50.36 9.43 88.54
CA SER A 899 -51.67 9.01 88.01
C SER A 899 -51.47 8.77 86.49
N ARG A 900 -51.75 7.62 85.84
CA ARG A 900 -52.88 6.65 85.75
C ARG A 900 -54.02 7.05 84.82
N LEU A 901 -54.08 6.33 83.68
CA LEU A 901 -55.28 5.86 82.95
C LEU A 901 -56.12 6.96 82.22
N SER A 902 -56.88 6.68 81.15
CA SER A 902 -57.00 5.54 80.20
C SER A 902 -57.97 5.92 79.04
N ILE A 903 -58.28 4.97 78.12
CA ILE A 903 -59.48 4.95 77.22
C ILE A 903 -59.45 5.92 76.01
N CYS A 904 -60.05 5.60 74.85
CA CYS A 904 -60.00 4.35 74.06
C CYS A 904 -60.49 4.55 72.60
N THR A 905 -60.02 3.62 71.77
CA THR A 905 -60.47 3.03 70.48
C THR A 905 -61.94 3.11 69.98
N THR A 906 -62.16 2.52 68.77
CA THR A 906 -63.42 2.03 68.12
C THR A 906 -64.05 2.94 67.02
N THR A 907 -64.61 2.45 65.88
CA THR A 907 -64.48 1.14 65.17
C THR A 907 -64.87 1.22 63.67
N SER A 908 -64.10 0.53 62.80
CA SER A 908 -64.52 -0.46 61.76
C SER A 908 -65.85 -0.31 60.96
N SER A 909 -65.81 -0.44 59.62
CA SER A 909 -66.25 -1.67 58.87
C SER A 909 -66.84 -1.48 57.44
N ARG A 910 -66.50 -2.45 56.56
CA ARG A 910 -67.32 -3.16 55.55
C ARG A 910 -67.89 -2.50 54.24
N ASN A 911 -67.33 -3.01 53.13
CA ASN A 911 -67.99 -3.75 52.03
C ASN A 911 -68.76 -3.03 50.89
N THR A 912 -68.87 -3.80 49.78
CA THR A 912 -69.72 -3.65 48.56
C THR A 912 -69.44 -2.48 47.61
N ASP A 913 -69.72 -2.56 46.30
CA ASP A 913 -69.67 -3.70 45.35
C ASP A 913 -69.67 -3.13 43.89
N SER A 914 -69.54 -4.02 42.90
CA SER A 914 -69.96 -3.97 41.48
C SER A 914 -70.51 -2.69 40.79
N SER A 915 -70.10 -2.59 39.51
CA SER A 915 -70.90 -2.19 38.32
C SER A 915 -70.87 -0.77 37.70
N GLU A 916 -70.84 -0.81 36.36
CA GLU A 916 -71.50 0.02 35.32
C GLU A 916 -71.40 1.56 35.28
N ASP A 917 -70.59 2.01 34.30
CA ASP A 917 -71.03 2.68 33.03
C ASP A 917 -71.85 3.99 32.99
N ILE A 918 -71.96 4.55 31.76
CA ILE A 918 -72.70 5.77 31.36
C ILE A 918 -72.01 7.08 31.82
N ALA A 919 -71.15 7.79 31.06
CA ALA A 919 -71.09 8.19 29.64
C ALA A 919 -71.91 9.45 29.25
N LYS A 920 -71.42 10.14 28.19
CA LYS A 920 -72.00 11.29 27.42
C LYS A 920 -71.85 12.72 28.02
N SER A 921 -71.75 13.81 27.23
CA SER A 921 -71.40 13.98 25.79
C SER A 921 -71.41 15.47 25.34
N PHE A 922 -70.80 15.75 24.16
CA PHE A 922 -71.12 16.85 23.20
C PHE A 922 -70.76 18.31 23.62
N ASP A 923 -70.63 19.32 22.72
CA ASP A 923 -70.91 19.48 21.26
C ASP A 923 -70.03 20.65 20.68
N ASN A 924 -69.65 20.83 19.39
CA ASN A 924 -69.42 19.98 18.20
C ASN A 924 -68.57 20.77 17.14
N ARG A 925 -68.11 20.06 16.08
CA ARG A 925 -67.89 20.44 14.66
C ARG A 925 -66.58 19.85 14.11
N MET A 926 -66.55 18.76 13.32
CA MET A 926 -67.20 18.40 12.04
C MET A 926 -66.29 18.63 10.81
N SER A 927 -65.70 17.55 10.26
CA SER A 927 -66.01 17.08 8.88
C SER A 927 -65.33 15.73 8.54
N ALA A 928 -66.07 14.86 7.85
CA ALA A 928 -65.84 13.44 7.52
C ALA A 928 -64.61 13.02 6.68
N GLY A 929 -64.31 11.70 6.65
CA GLY A 929 -63.60 11.06 5.52
C GLY A 929 -62.89 9.69 5.71
N LEU A 930 -63.66 8.57 5.74
CA LEU A 930 -63.43 7.21 5.14
C LEU A 930 -62.00 6.69 4.76
N SER A 931 -61.63 5.40 4.82
CA SER A 931 -62.36 4.12 5.04
C SER A 931 -61.46 2.88 5.30
N VAL A 932 -61.98 1.89 6.05
CA VAL A 932 -61.93 0.39 5.86
C VAL A 932 -60.55 -0.28 5.53
N ILE A 933 -59.89 -1.13 6.35
CA ILE A 933 -60.25 -2.32 7.20
C ILE A 933 -60.30 -3.67 6.43
N LEU A 934 -59.48 -4.65 6.84
CA LEU A 934 -59.91 -6.05 7.16
C LEU A 934 -58.75 -6.92 7.73
N ILE A 935 -59.12 -7.89 8.57
CA ILE A 935 -58.28 -8.88 9.29
C ILE A 935 -59.11 -10.18 9.34
N ASP A 936 -58.49 -11.36 9.29
CA ASP A 936 -59.00 -12.52 10.06
C ASP A 936 -57.98 -13.67 10.27
N PHE A 937 -58.28 -14.57 11.22
CA PHE A 937 -57.41 -15.67 11.70
C PHE A 937 -57.81 -17.08 11.11
N PRO A 938 -57.72 -18.23 11.83
CA PRO A 938 -56.59 -19.15 11.71
C PRO A 938 -56.96 -20.58 11.23
N GLY A 939 -55.96 -21.40 10.88
CA GLY A 939 -56.17 -22.81 10.51
C GLY A 939 -54.92 -23.71 10.61
N SER A 940 -55.09 -24.99 10.96
CA SER A 940 -54.00 -25.89 11.37
C SER A 940 -53.75 -27.10 10.44
N LYS A 941 -52.47 -27.49 10.32
CA LYS A 941 -51.94 -28.87 10.08
C LYS A 941 -52.61 -29.76 9.01
N THR A 942 -51.84 -30.26 8.04
CA THR A 942 -51.28 -31.65 8.03
C THR A 942 -50.50 -32.01 6.75
N ALA A 943 -49.59 -33.00 6.90
CA ALA A 943 -49.08 -33.99 5.94
C ALA A 943 -48.79 -33.65 4.44
N GLY A 944 -47.60 -34.05 3.95
CA GLY A 944 -47.65 -35.28 3.13
C GLY A 944 -46.90 -35.47 1.80
N GLY A 945 -45.71 -34.88 1.56
CA GLY A 945 -44.59 -35.60 0.89
C GLY A 945 -44.55 -35.89 -0.63
N LYS A 946 -43.33 -36.24 -1.09
CA LYS A 946 -42.89 -36.71 -2.44
C LYS A 946 -42.98 -35.67 -3.57
N SER A 947 -41.86 -35.21 -4.15
CA SER A 947 -40.97 -35.84 -5.17
C SER A 947 -41.55 -35.76 -6.61
N THR A 948 -40.77 -35.69 -7.70
CA THR A 948 -39.33 -35.97 -7.92
C THR A 948 -38.84 -35.29 -9.21
N LYS A 949 -37.51 -35.04 -9.33
CA LYS A 949 -36.73 -34.94 -10.59
C LYS A 949 -37.24 -34.02 -11.72
N LYS A 950 -36.47 -32.96 -11.99
CA LYS A 950 -35.42 -33.09 -13.02
C LYS A 950 -34.15 -32.37 -12.58
#